data_AF-A0A135P6H9-F1
#
_entry.id   AF-A0A135P6H9-F1
#
_cell.length_a   1.000
_cell.length_b   1.000
_cell.length_c   1.000
_cell.angle_alpha   90.00
_cell.angle_beta   90.00
_cell.angle_gamma   90.00
#
_symmetry.space_group_name_H-M   'P 1'
#
loop_
_entity.id
_entity.type
_entity.pdbx_description
1 polymer ?
#
loop_
_entity_poly.entity_id
_entity_poly.type
_entity_poly.pdbx_seq_one_letter_code
_entity_poly.pdbx_strand_id
1 'polypeptide(L)'
;MWKRYSGIISFSVLSIAILVQIGSTSLEGGLGEWSLRVAALLSIPILFYIFAAYILCRKWAGAGVVASMGPLASSAGLFVVNVPLPLIGILSFFTIVTMLTTARVKLVAYAMLCVAAGVLVGMETGDAYFAVGGALAFALMLFVTNYAVQLVIDHSNERAQLFKLRKQLPIARLMKLVSAFWLPTVALVIIGIFINHAVQSKLLEAVYDSGVIQSAPGEDAQKGSKLQRDVYFTIDERERVGTAAFLESLSTGTALSTDAASKFPGVVHNEMERFRPGDIDEGHACRNANFRVLRAPISLGGLCRSIISAVEEGAQAAFNRAQANTVSRAKAKADKFNADAATATADAKAAGPETIHEIFDDFRTTAKYLFLLSGILSYITYIILAAGIVGGLNLVLGRLLFDSVHSPRFGPRSALGFRLERSTAAPSAISFGTHHQINLATDPVTSGIATDWYVVFQAMRVGAGTHMRTSVPKPFSLFFSRFAVGKYLMTRITVNSAIPAVHHPTISSPGDLKLVLIDLAEGQELVFRMSDLLAFSSSVGLSSVYTAHVATHLLGLGSFYSVATGPGYVVLTSEGQQTRALTRNLSVPPVSLLCWDRRTEFTLGQEMSFSGMWFNDPSVVGNSVSGTAIIDEGRASGPGLLRHIWRVARYLFMPF
;
A
#
# COMPACT_ATOMS: atom_id res chain seq x y z
N MET A 1 33.80 16.20 -28.93
CA MET A 1 32.94 15.58 -27.89
C MET A 1 32.47 16.63 -26.85
N TRP A 2 33.37 17.46 -26.31
CA TRP A 2 33.04 18.56 -25.39
C TRP A 2 32.05 19.62 -25.94
N LYS A 3 32.15 20.00 -27.23
CA LYS A 3 31.20 20.93 -27.89
C LYS A 3 29.75 20.44 -27.97
N ARG A 4 29.47 19.14 -27.85
CA ARG A 4 28.10 18.60 -27.85
C ARG A 4 27.42 18.69 -26.48
N TYR A 5 28.19 18.87 -25.41
CA TYR A 5 27.69 18.92 -24.04
C TYR A 5 27.78 20.31 -23.42
N SER A 6 28.52 21.26 -24.03
CA SER A 6 28.61 22.62 -23.49
C SER A 6 27.25 23.33 -23.46
N GLY A 7 26.37 23.13 -24.45
CA GLY A 7 25.02 23.72 -24.42
C GLY A 7 24.12 23.17 -23.31
N ILE A 8 24.29 21.90 -22.95
CA ILE A 8 23.54 21.24 -21.85
C ILE A 8 24.08 21.71 -20.48
N ILE A 9 25.40 21.85 -20.38
CA ILE A 9 26.07 22.38 -19.17
C ILE A 9 25.71 23.86 -18.98
N SER A 10 25.73 24.67 -20.03
CA SER A 10 25.36 26.09 -19.97
C SER A 10 23.89 26.30 -19.60
N PHE A 11 22.96 25.49 -20.11
CA PHE A 11 21.55 25.55 -19.71
C PHE A 11 21.33 25.16 -18.24
N SER A 12 22.12 24.19 -17.75
CA SER A 12 22.08 23.74 -16.35
C SER A 12 22.65 24.80 -15.41
N VAL A 13 23.79 25.43 -15.77
CA VAL A 13 24.40 26.52 -15.02
C VAL A 13 23.50 27.76 -15.01
N LEU A 14 22.82 28.07 -16.12
CA LEU A 14 21.87 29.19 -16.20
C LEU A 14 20.61 28.93 -15.36
N SER A 15 20.09 27.70 -15.36
CA SER A 15 18.95 27.32 -14.51
C SER A 15 19.31 27.38 -13.02
N ILE A 16 20.53 26.95 -12.65
CA ILE A 16 21.06 27.07 -11.28
C ILE A 16 21.26 28.54 -10.89
N ALA A 17 21.82 29.38 -11.78
CA ALA A 17 22.03 30.80 -11.51
C ALA A 17 20.71 31.56 -11.32
N ILE A 18 19.68 31.26 -12.13
CA ILE A 18 18.33 31.83 -11.97
C ILE A 18 17.70 31.37 -10.64
N LEU A 19 17.87 30.09 -10.27
CA LEU A 19 17.38 29.56 -8.99
C LEU A 19 18.10 30.18 -7.78
N VAL A 20 19.41 30.44 -7.88
CA VAL A 20 20.20 31.11 -6.84
C VAL A 20 19.81 32.59 -6.71
N GLN A 21 19.57 33.29 -7.83
CA GLN A 21 19.11 34.69 -7.84
C GLN A 21 17.69 34.86 -7.26
N ILE A 22 16.80 33.90 -7.51
CA ILE A 22 15.46 33.85 -6.91
C ILE A 22 15.55 33.52 -5.41
N GLY A 23 16.53 32.71 -4.99
CA GLY A 23 16.80 32.43 -3.57
C GLY A 23 17.40 33.60 -2.80
N SER A 24 18.24 34.45 -3.43
CA SER A 24 18.92 35.55 -2.75
C SER A 24 18.04 36.79 -2.50
N THR A 25 16.90 36.90 -3.18
CA THR A 25 16.00 38.06 -3.08
C THR A 25 14.87 37.89 -2.05
N SER A 26 14.83 36.76 -1.33
CA SER A 26 13.71 36.38 -0.43
C SER A 26 14.16 35.99 1.00
N LEU A 27 15.32 36.48 1.46
CA LEU A 27 15.99 36.05 2.70
C LEU A 27 15.43 36.65 4.02
N GLU A 28 14.11 36.88 4.14
CA GLU A 28 13.50 37.35 5.40
C GLU A 28 12.42 36.42 6.01
N GLY A 29 12.22 35.20 5.50
CA GLY A 29 11.18 34.28 6.02
C GLY A 29 11.58 32.82 6.17
N GLY A 30 11.67 32.35 7.42
CA GLY A 30 11.65 30.96 7.93
C GLY A 30 11.93 29.77 6.98
N LEU A 31 13.03 29.06 7.25
CA LEU A 31 13.59 27.89 6.53
C LEU A 31 12.70 26.63 6.38
N GLY A 32 11.54 26.54 7.06
CA GLY A 32 10.73 25.31 7.09
C GLY A 32 9.95 25.02 5.79
N GLU A 33 9.26 26.03 5.26
CA GLU A 33 8.39 25.89 4.06
C GLU A 33 9.21 25.81 2.76
N TRP A 34 10.44 26.34 2.78
CA TRP A 34 11.38 26.25 1.67
C TRP A 34 11.86 24.82 1.44
N SER A 35 12.04 23.99 2.47
CA SER A 35 12.56 22.62 2.30
C SER A 35 11.68 21.73 1.40
N LEU A 36 10.35 21.85 1.46
CA LEU A 36 9.42 21.05 0.65
C LEU A 36 9.28 21.58 -0.79
N ARG A 37 9.28 22.91 -0.99
CA ARG A 37 9.24 23.52 -2.32
C ARG A 37 10.59 23.42 -3.02
N VAL A 38 11.69 23.51 -2.28
CA VAL A 38 13.06 23.22 -2.75
C VAL A 38 13.24 21.73 -3.00
N ALA A 39 12.64 20.81 -2.23
CA ALA A 39 12.66 19.39 -2.57
C ALA A 39 11.88 19.08 -3.85
N ALA A 40 10.72 19.73 -4.06
CA ALA A 40 9.97 19.63 -5.31
C ALA A 40 10.73 20.28 -6.49
N LEU A 41 11.39 21.42 -6.30
CA LEU A 41 12.20 22.07 -7.34
C LEU A 41 13.56 21.38 -7.58
N LEU A 42 14.13 20.71 -6.58
CA LEU A 42 15.34 19.87 -6.66
C LEU A 42 15.06 18.50 -7.25
N SER A 43 13.81 18.01 -7.20
CA SER A 43 13.40 16.77 -7.88
C SER A 43 13.64 16.82 -9.39
N ILE A 44 13.61 18.01 -10.00
CA ILE A 44 13.88 18.22 -11.43
C ILE A 44 15.38 18.03 -11.75
N PRO A 45 16.35 18.68 -11.07
CA PRO A 45 17.78 18.35 -11.18
C PRO A 45 18.11 16.93 -10.73
N ILE A 46 17.44 16.36 -9.73
CA ILE A 46 17.62 14.97 -9.29
C ILE A 46 17.19 13.99 -10.38
N LEU A 47 16.06 14.22 -11.06
CA LEU A 47 15.66 13.45 -12.24
C LEU A 47 16.67 13.61 -13.39
N PHE A 48 17.28 14.80 -13.54
CA PHE A 48 18.34 15.06 -14.51
C PHE A 48 19.68 14.37 -14.14
N TYR A 49 19.99 14.26 -12.85
CA TYR A 49 21.18 13.57 -12.32
C TYR A 49 21.01 12.06 -12.39
N ILE A 50 19.82 11.53 -12.09
CA ILE A 50 19.43 10.13 -12.35
C ILE A 50 19.58 9.81 -13.84
N PHE A 51 19.19 10.73 -14.72
CA PHE A 51 19.35 10.59 -16.17
C PHE A 51 20.83 10.61 -16.61
N ALA A 52 21.67 11.48 -16.03
CA ALA A 52 23.12 11.52 -16.29
C ALA A 52 23.84 10.28 -15.76
N ALA A 53 23.53 9.84 -14.55
CA ALA A 53 24.05 8.62 -13.93
C ALA A 53 23.63 7.36 -14.71
N TYR A 54 22.41 7.34 -15.25
CA TYR A 54 21.93 6.28 -16.14
C TYR A 54 22.73 6.20 -17.45
N ILE A 55 23.07 7.34 -18.07
CA ILE A 55 23.93 7.37 -19.27
C ILE A 55 25.34 6.82 -18.97
N LEU A 56 25.88 7.10 -17.78
CA LEU A 56 27.15 6.55 -17.31
C LEU A 56 27.05 5.04 -17.00
N CYS A 57 25.99 4.60 -16.32
CA CYS A 57 25.78 3.20 -15.91
C CYS A 57 25.46 2.26 -17.09
N ARG A 58 24.90 2.78 -18.20
CA ARG A 58 24.65 2.01 -19.43
C ARG A 58 25.89 1.30 -19.98
N LYS A 59 27.11 1.77 -19.64
CA LYS A 59 28.38 1.13 -20.04
C LYS A 59 28.89 0.06 -19.07
N TRP A 60 28.30 -0.10 -17.88
CA TRP A 60 28.86 -0.88 -16.76
C TRP A 60 27.84 -1.85 -16.13
N ALA A 61 26.92 -2.41 -16.92
CA ALA A 61 25.81 -3.24 -16.43
C ALA A 61 26.21 -4.48 -15.60
N GLY A 62 27.46 -4.95 -15.67
CA GLY A 62 27.97 -6.07 -14.85
C GLY A 62 28.52 -5.68 -13.47
N ALA A 63 29.00 -4.45 -13.29
CA ALA A 63 29.63 -4.00 -12.04
C ALA A 63 28.64 -3.38 -11.04
N GLY A 64 27.46 -2.95 -11.50
CA GLY A 64 26.46 -2.25 -10.68
C GLY A 64 25.83 -3.09 -9.57
N VAL A 65 25.76 -4.42 -9.72
CA VAL A 65 25.20 -5.31 -8.67
C VAL A 65 26.19 -5.46 -7.51
N VAL A 66 27.47 -5.69 -7.79
CA VAL A 66 28.53 -5.78 -6.76
C VAL A 66 28.75 -4.42 -6.08
N ALA A 67 28.70 -3.33 -6.85
CA ALA A 67 28.84 -1.97 -6.32
C ALA A 67 27.62 -1.48 -5.52
N SER A 68 26.42 -2.06 -5.70
CA SER A 68 25.23 -1.73 -4.90
C SER A 68 25.07 -2.57 -3.62
N MET A 69 25.69 -3.75 -3.56
CA MET A 69 25.72 -4.54 -2.32
C MET A 69 26.72 -4.00 -1.29
N GLY A 70 27.81 -3.36 -1.71
CA GLY A 70 28.79 -2.72 -0.81
C GLY A 70 28.19 -1.63 0.09
N PRO A 71 27.40 -0.67 -0.43
CA PRO A 71 26.66 0.33 0.34
C PRO A 71 25.62 -0.24 1.31
N LEU A 72 24.94 -1.33 0.95
CA LEU A 72 23.97 -2.00 1.85
C LEU A 72 24.67 -2.64 3.05
N ALA A 73 25.75 -3.40 2.80
CA ALA A 73 26.56 -3.98 3.87
C ALA A 73 27.23 -2.92 4.76
N SER A 74 27.64 -1.80 4.18
CA SER A 74 28.18 -0.66 4.94
C SER A 74 27.10 0.13 5.67
N SER A 75 25.88 0.28 5.14
CA SER A 75 24.77 0.94 5.84
C SER A 75 24.30 0.18 7.09
N ALA A 76 24.29 -1.16 7.04
CA ALA A 76 24.05 -2.00 8.22
C ALA A 76 25.17 -1.87 9.26
N GLY A 77 26.43 -1.74 8.82
CA GLY A 77 27.56 -1.43 9.70
C GLY A 77 27.51 -0.01 10.28
N LEU A 78 27.03 1.00 9.53
CA LEU A 78 26.93 2.39 9.98
C LEU A 78 25.80 2.61 11.00
N PHE A 79 24.78 1.74 11.02
CA PHE A 79 23.76 1.70 12.08
C PHE A 79 24.36 1.35 13.45
N VAL A 80 25.43 0.54 13.47
CA VAL A 80 26.18 0.20 14.69
C VAL A 80 27.07 1.36 15.17
N VAL A 81 27.35 2.35 14.31
CA VAL A 81 28.32 3.44 14.57
C VAL A 81 27.63 4.80 14.79
N ASN A 82 26.33 4.85 15.08
CA ASN A 82 25.60 6.08 15.41
C ASN A 82 25.74 7.19 14.35
N VAL A 83 25.74 6.82 13.08
CA VAL A 83 25.80 7.77 11.96
C VAL A 83 24.47 8.51 11.84
N PRO A 84 24.47 9.84 11.63
CA PRO A 84 23.23 10.62 11.55
C PRO A 84 22.30 10.11 10.44
N LEU A 85 21.02 9.88 10.80
CA LEU A 85 19.93 9.40 9.94
C LEU A 85 19.88 9.99 8.51
N PRO A 86 20.15 11.30 8.28
CA PRO A 86 20.17 11.87 6.93
C PRO A 86 21.19 11.21 6.00
N LEU A 87 22.36 10.80 6.51
CA LEU A 87 23.41 10.18 5.72
C LEU A 87 23.05 8.74 5.32
N ILE A 88 22.40 8.01 6.23
CA ILE A 88 21.83 6.68 5.97
C ILE A 88 20.72 6.79 4.91
N GLY A 89 19.88 7.83 5.00
CA GLY A 89 18.86 8.13 4.00
C GLY A 89 19.45 8.38 2.60
N ILE A 90 20.53 9.18 2.51
CA ILE A 90 21.22 9.47 1.24
C ILE A 90 21.88 8.22 0.64
N LEU A 91 22.56 7.40 1.45
CA LEU A 91 23.19 6.16 1.00
C LEU A 91 22.15 5.11 0.57
N SER A 92 21.06 4.98 1.32
CA SER A 92 19.93 4.11 0.97
C SER A 92 19.27 4.57 -0.32
N PHE A 93 19.05 5.88 -0.48
CA PHE A 93 18.53 6.48 -1.71
C PHE A 93 19.46 6.20 -2.90
N PHE A 94 20.77 6.39 -2.76
CA PHE A 94 21.74 6.05 -3.82
C PHE A 94 21.71 4.57 -4.18
N THR A 95 21.62 3.70 -3.17
CA THR A 95 21.59 2.25 -3.39
C THR A 95 20.29 1.81 -4.07
N ILE A 96 19.16 2.36 -3.66
CA ILE A 96 17.84 2.15 -4.27
C ILE A 96 17.84 2.65 -5.71
N VAL A 97 18.33 3.86 -5.97
CA VAL A 97 18.46 4.41 -7.33
C VAL A 97 19.40 3.55 -8.19
N THR A 98 20.51 3.05 -7.65
CA THR A 98 21.46 2.20 -8.36
C THR A 98 20.87 0.80 -8.65
N MET A 99 20.08 0.25 -7.74
CA MET A 99 19.34 -1.01 -7.95
C MET A 99 18.18 -0.86 -8.93
N LEU A 100 17.44 0.25 -8.86
CA LEU A 100 16.35 0.57 -9.79
C LEU A 100 16.86 0.84 -11.21
N THR A 101 18.05 1.45 -11.34
CA THR A 101 18.68 1.69 -12.64
C THR A 101 19.35 0.43 -13.23
N THR A 102 19.61 -0.61 -12.43
CA THR A 102 20.19 -1.87 -12.92
C THR A 102 19.15 -2.92 -13.37
N ALA A 103 17.84 -2.63 -13.25
CA ALA A 103 16.68 -3.19 -13.99
C ALA A 103 16.61 -4.72 -14.27
N ARG A 104 17.41 -5.53 -13.57
CA ARG A 104 17.41 -7.01 -13.65
C ARG A 104 17.60 -7.64 -12.26
N VAL A 105 17.18 -6.95 -11.22
CA VAL A 105 17.12 -7.54 -9.88
C VAL A 105 16.04 -8.63 -9.94
N LYS A 106 16.47 -9.90 -9.74
CA LYS A 106 15.56 -11.06 -9.72
C LYS A 106 14.47 -10.80 -8.66
N LEU A 107 13.26 -11.32 -8.88
CA LEU A 107 12.13 -11.19 -7.93
C LEU A 107 12.52 -11.52 -6.48
N VAL A 108 13.39 -12.51 -6.31
CA VAL A 108 13.93 -12.93 -5.01
C VAL A 108 14.70 -11.80 -4.30
N ALA A 109 15.52 -11.04 -5.01
CA ALA A 109 16.27 -9.94 -4.42
C ALA A 109 15.35 -8.73 -4.10
N TYR A 110 14.31 -8.49 -4.89
CA TYR A 110 13.25 -7.55 -4.54
C TYR A 110 12.56 -7.94 -3.24
N ALA A 111 12.15 -9.21 -3.12
CA ALA A 111 11.50 -9.71 -1.91
C ALA A 111 12.42 -9.58 -0.68
N MET A 112 13.71 -9.93 -0.81
CA MET A 112 14.68 -9.77 0.28
C MET A 112 14.84 -8.31 0.73
N LEU A 113 14.90 -7.35 -0.20
CA LEU A 113 14.99 -5.92 0.14
C LEU A 113 13.74 -5.43 0.88
N CYS A 114 12.55 -5.90 0.47
CA CYS A 114 11.31 -5.54 1.14
C CYS A 114 11.23 -6.13 2.55
N VAL A 115 11.63 -7.40 2.70
CA VAL A 115 11.72 -8.04 4.03
C VAL A 115 12.76 -7.32 4.90
N ALA A 116 13.94 -6.98 4.37
CA ALA A 116 14.96 -6.26 5.12
C ALA A 116 14.47 -4.87 5.57
N ALA A 117 13.82 -4.11 4.68
CA ALA A 117 13.21 -2.83 5.03
C ALA A 117 12.12 -2.98 6.10
N GLY A 118 11.27 -3.99 5.98
CA GLY A 118 10.27 -4.32 7.00
C GLY A 118 10.88 -4.69 8.34
N VAL A 119 11.90 -5.54 8.36
CA VAL A 119 12.61 -5.93 9.59
C VAL A 119 13.24 -4.71 10.27
N LEU A 120 13.86 -3.81 9.51
CA LEU A 120 14.42 -2.57 10.07
C LEU A 120 13.32 -1.69 10.71
N VAL A 121 12.17 -1.54 10.05
CA VAL A 121 11.02 -0.82 10.61
C VAL A 121 10.49 -1.52 11.87
N GLY A 122 10.43 -2.86 11.85
CA GLY A 122 10.02 -3.68 13.00
C GLY A 122 10.96 -3.58 14.19
N MET A 123 12.28 -3.56 13.95
CA MET A 123 13.29 -3.41 15.00
C MET A 123 13.22 -2.04 15.66
N GLU A 124 12.98 -0.98 14.89
CA GLU A 124 12.85 0.38 15.39
C GLU A 124 11.52 0.60 16.15
N THR A 125 10.47 -0.14 15.80
CA THR A 125 9.13 0.01 16.38
C THR A 125 8.82 -0.98 17.50
N GLY A 126 9.55 -2.10 17.57
CA GLY A 126 9.24 -3.21 18.46
C GLY A 126 7.99 -4.01 18.07
N ASP A 127 7.37 -3.75 16.90
CA ASP A 127 6.09 -4.33 16.52
C ASP A 127 6.10 -4.92 15.09
N ALA A 128 5.63 -6.17 15.00
CA ALA A 128 5.54 -6.94 13.76
C ALA A 128 4.56 -6.34 12.74
N TYR A 129 3.49 -5.65 13.18
CA TYR A 129 2.54 -5.02 12.26
C TYR A 129 3.20 -3.89 11.47
N PHE A 130 4.01 -3.06 12.14
CA PHE A 130 4.79 -2.03 11.46
C PHE A 130 5.88 -2.63 10.57
N ALA A 131 6.46 -3.78 10.94
CA ALA A 131 7.40 -4.49 10.09
C ALA A 131 6.76 -4.93 8.74
N VAL A 132 5.58 -5.54 8.81
CA VAL A 132 4.83 -5.97 7.61
C VAL A 132 4.38 -4.74 6.79
N GLY A 133 3.84 -3.72 7.45
CA GLY A 133 3.43 -2.47 6.80
C GLY A 133 4.58 -1.77 6.09
N GLY A 134 5.75 -1.68 6.73
CA GLY A 134 6.98 -1.13 6.16
C GLY A 134 7.47 -1.92 4.95
N ALA A 135 7.46 -3.25 5.02
CA ALA A 135 7.82 -4.11 3.90
C ALA A 135 6.90 -3.89 2.68
N LEU A 136 5.58 -3.81 2.91
CA LEU A 136 4.60 -3.59 1.86
C LEU A 136 4.71 -2.19 1.24
N ALA A 137 4.87 -1.15 2.05
CA ALA A 137 5.05 0.22 1.58
C ALA A 137 6.32 0.35 0.73
N PHE A 138 7.42 -0.27 1.17
CA PHE A 138 8.67 -0.29 0.43
C PHE A 138 8.57 -1.10 -0.88
N ALA A 139 7.89 -2.25 -0.85
CA ALA A 139 7.61 -3.04 -2.05
C ALA A 139 6.82 -2.24 -3.08
N LEU A 140 5.79 -1.52 -2.64
CA LEU A 140 4.99 -0.64 -3.49
C LEU A 140 5.84 0.49 -4.09
N MET A 141 6.66 1.15 -3.27
CA MET A 141 7.56 2.21 -3.73
C MET A 141 8.54 1.69 -4.79
N LEU A 142 9.16 0.53 -4.55
CA LEU A 142 10.07 -0.11 -5.49
C LEU A 142 9.36 -0.49 -6.79
N PHE A 143 8.15 -1.04 -6.70
CA PHE A 143 7.33 -1.39 -7.84
C PHE A 143 7.01 -0.17 -8.71
N VAL A 144 6.48 0.90 -8.10
CA VAL A 144 6.13 2.16 -8.80
C VAL A 144 7.38 2.78 -9.43
N THR A 145 8.51 2.77 -8.72
CA THR A 145 9.73 3.37 -9.27
C THR A 145 10.29 2.55 -10.43
N ASN A 146 10.29 1.22 -10.32
CA ASN A 146 10.68 0.33 -11.41
C ASN A 146 9.78 0.51 -12.64
N TYR A 147 8.47 0.69 -12.42
CA TYR A 147 7.53 1.06 -13.48
C TYR A 147 7.90 2.40 -14.13
N ALA A 148 8.16 3.46 -13.35
CA ALA A 148 8.56 4.76 -13.88
C ALA A 148 9.86 4.68 -14.72
N VAL A 149 10.85 3.91 -14.26
CA VAL A 149 12.09 3.66 -15.00
C VAL A 149 11.82 2.88 -16.29
N GLN A 150 11.04 1.80 -16.22
CA GLN A 150 10.68 1.01 -17.40
C GLN A 150 9.93 1.86 -18.43
N LEU A 151 9.00 2.70 -17.96
CA LEU A 151 8.28 3.65 -18.78
C LEU A 151 9.21 4.65 -19.45
N VAL A 152 10.30 5.04 -18.78
CA VAL A 152 11.32 5.89 -19.40
C VAL A 152 12.11 5.12 -20.48
N ILE A 153 12.54 3.90 -20.18
CA ILE A 153 13.37 3.06 -21.06
C ILE A 153 12.62 2.65 -22.33
N ASP A 154 11.38 2.16 -22.17
CA ASP A 154 10.58 1.64 -23.28
C ASP A 154 10.28 2.73 -24.31
N HIS A 155 10.00 3.96 -23.85
CA HIS A 155 9.70 5.11 -24.71
C HIS A 155 10.93 5.94 -25.12
N SER A 156 12.15 5.49 -24.84
CA SER A 156 13.38 6.22 -25.22
C SER A 156 13.53 6.35 -26.74
N ASN A 157 13.15 5.30 -27.49
CA ASN A 157 13.19 5.30 -28.95
C ASN A 157 12.11 6.20 -29.55
N GLU A 158 10.90 6.16 -29.01
CA GLU A 158 9.80 7.04 -29.44
C GLU A 158 10.16 8.51 -29.20
N ARG A 159 10.80 8.82 -28.06
CA ARG A 159 11.35 10.16 -27.82
C ARG A 159 12.41 10.55 -28.84
N ALA A 160 13.34 9.65 -29.16
CA ALA A 160 14.33 9.91 -30.20
C ALA A 160 13.66 10.15 -31.57
N GLN A 161 12.60 9.42 -31.89
CA GLN A 161 11.79 9.65 -33.09
C GLN A 161 11.08 11.01 -33.03
N LEU A 162 10.41 11.37 -31.94
CA LEU A 162 9.82 12.70 -31.72
C LEU A 162 10.82 13.83 -31.90
N PHE A 163 12.04 13.70 -31.39
CA PHE A 163 13.09 14.70 -31.58
C PHE A 163 13.50 14.85 -33.05
N LYS A 164 13.49 13.76 -33.83
CA LYS A 164 13.67 13.84 -35.29
C LYS A 164 12.50 14.56 -35.96
N LEU A 165 11.28 14.29 -35.50
CA LEU A 165 10.04 14.86 -36.04
C LEU A 165 9.86 16.33 -35.72
N ARG A 166 10.35 16.79 -34.57
CA ARG A 166 10.39 18.22 -34.21
C ARG A 166 11.16 19.05 -35.26
N LYS A 167 12.11 18.45 -35.97
CA LYS A 167 12.83 19.13 -37.06
C LYS A 167 12.01 19.23 -38.35
N GLN A 168 10.96 18.43 -38.50
CA GLN A 168 10.18 18.30 -39.73
C GLN A 168 8.78 18.92 -39.63
N LEU A 169 8.20 19.00 -38.44
CA LEU A 169 6.87 19.57 -38.19
C LEU A 169 6.97 20.94 -37.50
N PRO A 170 6.16 21.94 -37.90
CA PRO A 170 6.09 23.21 -37.20
C PRO A 170 5.59 22.99 -35.77
N ILE A 171 6.39 23.43 -34.78
CA ILE A 171 6.13 23.24 -33.35
C ILE A 171 4.71 23.67 -32.96
N ALA A 172 4.18 24.72 -33.57
CA ALA A 172 2.82 25.21 -33.31
C ALA A 172 1.73 24.17 -33.59
N ARG A 173 1.85 23.39 -34.68
CA ARG A 173 0.86 22.34 -35.03
C ARG A 173 0.94 21.17 -34.07
N LEU A 174 2.16 20.78 -33.68
CA LEU A 174 2.37 19.73 -32.68
C LEU A 174 1.82 20.16 -31.32
N MET A 175 2.10 21.40 -30.89
CA MET A 175 1.61 21.93 -29.62
C MET A 175 0.09 22.04 -29.59
N LYS A 176 -0.57 22.45 -30.70
CA LYS A 176 -2.05 22.50 -30.79
C LYS A 176 -2.68 21.12 -30.67
N LEU A 177 -2.09 20.10 -31.31
CA LEU A 177 -2.56 18.72 -31.19
C LEU A 177 -2.35 18.22 -29.76
N VAL A 178 -1.12 18.30 -29.25
CA VAL A 178 -0.78 17.86 -27.88
C VAL A 178 -1.63 18.57 -26.83
N SER A 179 -1.88 19.88 -26.95
CA SER A 179 -2.72 20.60 -25.99
C SER A 179 -4.19 20.15 -26.04
N ALA A 180 -4.74 19.91 -27.24
CA ALA A 180 -6.09 19.35 -27.38
C ALA A 180 -6.21 17.96 -26.75
N PHE A 181 -5.16 17.15 -26.83
CA PHE A 181 -5.10 15.85 -26.17
C PHE A 181 -4.99 15.96 -24.64
N TRP A 182 -4.30 16.98 -24.12
CA TRP A 182 -4.00 17.08 -22.69
C TRP A 182 -5.04 17.81 -21.85
N LEU A 183 -5.82 18.70 -22.47
CA LEU A 183 -6.73 19.60 -21.76
C LEU A 183 -7.70 18.85 -20.81
N PRO A 184 -8.29 17.69 -21.17
CA PRO A 184 -9.14 16.93 -20.26
C PRO A 184 -8.37 16.31 -19.09
N THR A 185 -7.18 15.77 -19.33
CA THR A 185 -6.34 15.22 -18.25
C THR A 185 -6.00 16.33 -17.25
N VAL A 186 -5.58 17.50 -17.74
CA VAL A 186 -5.27 18.65 -16.90
C VAL A 186 -6.51 19.11 -16.12
N ALA A 187 -7.66 19.21 -16.77
CA ALA A 187 -8.91 19.56 -16.11
C ALA A 187 -9.29 18.56 -15.00
N LEU A 188 -9.18 17.26 -15.27
CA LEU A 188 -9.46 16.21 -14.28
C LEU A 188 -8.45 16.20 -13.13
N VAL A 189 -7.17 16.45 -13.41
CA VAL A 189 -6.13 16.61 -12.36
C VAL A 189 -6.43 17.84 -11.50
N ILE A 190 -6.81 18.97 -12.09
CA ILE A 190 -7.20 20.18 -11.35
C ILE A 190 -8.44 19.90 -10.48
N ILE A 191 -9.46 19.25 -11.02
CA ILE A 191 -10.66 18.85 -10.28
C ILE A 191 -10.27 17.90 -9.13
N GLY A 192 -9.41 16.91 -9.38
CA GLY A 192 -8.91 15.98 -8.37
C GLY A 192 -8.14 16.67 -7.26
N ILE A 193 -7.25 17.61 -7.59
CA ILE A 193 -6.52 18.44 -6.62
C ILE A 193 -7.50 19.27 -5.79
N PHE A 194 -8.50 19.87 -6.43
CA PHE A 194 -9.52 20.67 -5.76
C PHE A 194 -10.37 19.83 -4.78
N ILE A 195 -10.86 18.67 -5.22
CA ILE A 195 -11.63 17.74 -4.38
C ILE A 195 -10.77 17.24 -3.22
N ASN A 196 -9.53 16.83 -3.49
CA ASN A 196 -8.61 16.38 -2.45
C ASN A 196 -8.34 17.49 -1.42
N HIS A 197 -8.09 18.71 -1.89
CA HIS A 197 -7.91 19.87 -1.01
C HIS A 197 -9.16 20.13 -0.16
N ALA A 198 -10.36 20.10 -0.75
CA ALA A 198 -11.63 20.32 -0.06
C ALA A 198 -11.93 19.23 0.98
N VAL A 199 -11.63 17.96 0.67
CA VAL A 199 -11.79 16.84 1.61
C VAL A 199 -10.79 16.97 2.75
N GLN A 200 -9.52 17.27 2.45
CA GLN A 200 -8.49 17.45 3.47
C GLN A 200 -8.79 18.63 4.38
N SER A 201 -9.21 19.77 3.85
CA SER A 201 -9.57 20.93 4.66
C SER A 201 -10.77 20.65 5.55
N LYS A 202 -11.83 20.00 5.02
CA LYS A 202 -13.02 19.63 5.81
C LYS A 202 -12.73 18.59 6.88
N LEU A 203 -11.88 17.61 6.59
CA LEU A 203 -11.47 16.61 7.56
C LEU A 203 -10.63 17.25 8.66
N LEU A 204 -9.72 18.16 8.30
CA LEU A 204 -8.93 18.92 9.26
C LEU A 204 -9.82 19.79 10.15
N GLU A 205 -10.74 20.57 9.56
CA GLU A 205 -11.76 21.35 10.29
C GLU A 205 -12.54 20.46 11.27
N ALA A 206 -13.08 19.32 10.82
CA ALA A 206 -13.83 18.41 11.67
C ALA A 206 -13.00 17.86 12.85
N VAL A 207 -11.71 17.61 12.65
CA VAL A 207 -10.82 17.16 13.72
C VAL A 207 -10.58 18.27 14.75
N TYR A 208 -10.37 19.52 14.33
CA TYR A 208 -10.26 20.65 15.26
C TYR A 208 -11.60 20.94 15.97
N ASP A 209 -12.72 20.93 15.25
CA ASP A 209 -14.06 21.18 15.79
C ASP A 209 -14.48 20.11 16.81
N SER A 210 -13.98 18.88 16.68
CA SER A 210 -14.25 17.80 17.64
C SER A 210 -13.58 18.02 19.01
N GLY A 211 -12.65 18.98 19.13
CA GLY A 211 -11.85 19.19 20.35
C GLY A 211 -10.86 18.05 20.65
N VAL A 212 -10.72 17.09 19.72
CA VAL A 212 -9.73 16.00 19.84
C VAL A 212 -8.31 16.57 19.75
N ILE A 213 -8.11 17.63 18.96
CA ILE A 213 -6.84 18.34 18.81
C ILE A 213 -7.03 19.80 19.21
N GLN A 214 -6.14 20.29 20.06
CA GLN A 214 -6.05 21.68 20.49
C GLN A 214 -4.90 22.39 19.76
N SER A 215 -5.17 23.60 19.28
CA SER A 215 -4.14 24.42 18.63
C SER A 215 -3.13 24.92 19.66
N ALA A 216 -1.84 24.81 19.35
CA ALA A 216 -0.79 25.36 20.20
C ALA A 216 -0.92 26.91 20.29
N PRO A 217 -0.70 27.53 21.47
CA PRO A 217 -0.84 28.97 21.65
C PRO A 217 0.18 29.76 20.82
N GLY A 218 -0.27 30.88 20.22
CA GLY A 218 0.61 31.90 19.64
C GLY A 218 0.63 32.05 18.12
N GLU A 219 -0.16 31.30 17.33
CA GLU A 219 -0.23 31.51 15.87
C GLU A 219 -1.56 31.05 15.22
N ASP A 220 -2.04 31.79 14.21
CA ASP A 220 -3.28 31.52 13.47
C ASP A 220 -3.37 30.10 12.87
N ALA A 221 -4.44 29.36 13.20
CA ALA A 221 -4.61 27.91 12.98
C ALA A 221 -4.61 27.38 11.52
N GLN A 222 -4.32 28.19 10.50
CA GLN A 222 -4.66 27.88 9.10
C GLN A 222 -3.58 27.20 8.22
N LYS A 223 -2.41 26.78 8.73
CA LYS A 223 -1.36 26.15 7.88
C LYS A 223 -1.07 24.69 8.27
N GLY A 224 -1.14 23.76 7.30
CA GLY A 224 -1.06 22.30 7.49
C GLY A 224 0.23 21.70 8.10
N SER A 225 1.32 22.47 8.25
CA SER A 225 2.48 22.04 9.06
C SER A 225 2.22 22.10 10.57
N LYS A 226 1.03 22.56 10.98
CA LYS A 226 0.62 22.68 12.38
C LYS A 226 0.02 21.41 12.96
N LEU A 227 -0.64 20.55 12.17
CA LEU A 227 -1.36 19.40 12.72
C LEU A 227 -0.45 18.50 13.57
N GLN A 228 0.77 18.20 13.09
CA GLN A 228 1.73 17.40 13.86
C GLN A 228 2.10 18.08 15.17
N ARG A 229 2.40 19.38 15.14
CA ARG A 229 2.71 20.18 16.32
C ARG A 229 1.54 20.25 17.30
N ASP A 230 0.32 20.44 16.79
CA ASP A 230 -0.90 20.56 17.58
C ASP A 230 -1.30 19.23 18.21
N VAL A 231 -1.08 18.10 17.52
CA VAL A 231 -1.23 16.76 18.13
C VAL A 231 -0.25 16.59 19.31
N TYR A 232 1.03 16.91 19.13
CA TYR A 232 2.00 16.83 20.22
C TYR A 232 1.64 17.77 21.37
N PHE A 233 1.28 19.02 21.06
CA PHE A 233 0.82 19.98 22.07
C PHE A 233 -0.40 19.46 22.84
N THR A 234 -1.37 18.86 22.15
CA THR A 234 -2.57 18.29 22.78
C THR A 234 -2.24 17.12 23.69
N ILE A 235 -1.31 16.25 23.26
CA ILE A 235 -0.82 15.13 24.08
C ILE A 235 -0.14 15.68 25.34
N ASP A 236 0.78 16.64 25.18
CA ASP A 236 1.52 17.24 26.29
C ASP A 236 0.59 17.98 27.28
N GLU A 237 -0.39 18.73 26.77
CA GLU A 237 -1.35 19.45 27.59
C GLU A 237 -2.30 18.49 28.33
N ARG A 238 -2.73 17.41 27.68
CA ARG A 238 -3.56 16.38 28.34
C ARG A 238 -2.78 15.60 29.39
N GLU A 239 -1.51 15.32 29.17
CA GLU A 239 -0.63 14.72 30.19
C GLU A 239 -0.52 15.66 31.40
N ARG A 240 -0.28 16.94 31.16
CA ARG A 240 -0.16 17.97 32.21
C ARG A 240 -1.45 18.08 33.03
N VAL A 241 -2.60 18.21 32.36
CA VAL A 241 -3.92 18.32 33.01
C VAL A 241 -4.29 17.02 33.74
N GLY A 242 -4.04 15.85 33.12
CA GLY A 242 -4.31 14.55 33.72
C GLY A 242 -3.47 14.30 34.98
N THR A 243 -2.19 14.67 34.94
CA THR A 243 -1.29 14.57 36.10
C THR A 243 -1.73 15.50 37.23
N ALA A 244 -2.11 16.74 36.91
CA ALA A 244 -2.62 17.69 37.90
C ALA A 244 -3.93 17.20 38.56
N ALA A 245 -4.89 16.72 37.75
CA ALA A 245 -6.16 16.20 38.24
C ALA A 245 -5.99 14.92 39.07
N PHE A 246 -5.05 14.05 38.70
CA PHE A 246 -4.67 12.88 39.49
C PHE A 246 -4.12 13.28 40.86
N LEU A 247 -3.15 14.21 40.90
CA LEU A 247 -2.56 14.70 42.15
C LEU A 247 -3.59 15.41 43.04
N GLU A 248 -4.50 16.19 42.46
CA GLU A 248 -5.60 16.83 43.18
C GLU A 248 -6.56 15.79 43.78
N SER A 249 -6.97 14.80 42.99
CA SER A 249 -7.84 13.71 43.44
C SER A 249 -7.18 12.87 44.55
N LEU A 250 -5.88 12.57 44.40
CA LEU A 250 -5.09 11.87 45.40
C LEU A 250 -5.02 12.69 46.70
N SER A 251 -4.76 14.00 46.61
CA SER A 251 -4.71 14.88 47.78
C SER A 251 -6.07 14.97 48.50
N THR A 252 -7.16 15.04 47.75
CA THR A 252 -8.53 15.10 48.28
C THR A 252 -8.91 13.78 48.96
N GLY A 253 -8.60 12.64 48.32
CA GLY A 253 -8.83 11.31 48.89
C GLY A 253 -8.01 11.09 50.17
N THR A 254 -6.76 11.55 50.19
CA THR A 254 -5.89 11.50 51.38
C THR A 254 -6.45 12.34 52.52
N ALA A 255 -6.93 13.55 52.23
CA ALA A 255 -7.55 14.43 53.21
C ALA A 255 -8.81 13.81 53.83
N LEU A 256 -9.69 13.21 53.01
CA LEU A 256 -10.89 12.52 53.47
C LEU A 256 -10.58 11.28 54.32
N SER A 257 -9.59 10.48 53.91
CA SER A 257 -9.14 9.30 54.67
C SER A 257 -8.58 9.69 56.04
N THR A 258 -7.76 10.75 56.08
CA THR A 258 -7.14 11.26 57.31
C THR A 258 -8.20 11.84 58.25
N ASP A 259 -9.17 12.59 57.72
CA ASP A 259 -10.30 13.14 58.48
C ASP A 259 -11.15 12.00 59.10
N ALA A 260 -11.50 10.98 58.31
CA ALA A 260 -12.25 9.82 58.81
C ALA A 260 -11.51 9.05 59.92
N ALA A 261 -10.20 8.83 59.75
CA ALA A 261 -9.37 8.17 60.75
C ALA A 261 -9.25 9.00 62.04
N SER A 262 -9.16 10.33 61.93
CA SER A 262 -9.07 11.22 63.09
C SER A 262 -10.36 11.24 63.94
N LYS A 263 -11.53 11.03 63.30
CA LYS A 263 -12.84 10.99 63.96
C LYS A 263 -13.18 9.63 64.58
N PHE A 264 -12.52 8.55 64.13
CA PHE A 264 -12.80 7.18 64.56
C PHE A 264 -12.74 6.96 66.09
N PRO A 265 -11.74 7.46 66.83
CA PRO A 265 -11.71 7.32 68.29
C PRO A 265 -12.90 7.99 68.99
N GLY A 266 -13.38 9.12 68.46
CA GLY A 266 -14.55 9.82 68.98
C GLY A 266 -15.85 9.07 68.74
N VAL A 267 -16.00 8.41 67.58
CA VAL A 267 -17.15 7.54 67.30
C VAL A 267 -17.16 6.32 68.24
N VAL A 268 -16.01 5.69 68.44
CA VAL A 268 -15.88 4.56 69.39
C VAL A 268 -16.18 4.99 70.81
N HIS A 269 -15.72 6.18 71.23
CA HIS A 269 -16.04 6.75 72.53
C HIS A 269 -17.55 6.97 72.71
N ASN A 270 -18.21 7.59 71.72
CA ASN A 270 -19.64 7.90 71.76
C ASN A 270 -20.52 6.64 71.75
N GLU A 271 -20.14 5.60 71.00
CA GLU A 271 -20.87 4.33 71.02
C GLU A 271 -20.64 3.58 72.34
N MET A 272 -19.43 3.63 72.90
CA MET A 272 -19.17 3.05 74.22
C MET A 272 -20.00 3.72 75.32
N GLU A 273 -20.16 5.04 75.31
CA GLU A 273 -21.00 5.78 76.26
C GLU A 273 -22.46 5.30 76.29
N ARG A 274 -23.01 4.83 75.16
CA ARG A 274 -24.36 4.25 75.12
C ARG A 274 -24.51 2.94 75.89
N PHE A 275 -23.40 2.25 76.16
CA PHE A 275 -23.35 1.02 76.95
C PHE A 275 -22.92 1.27 78.40
N ARG A 276 -22.84 2.53 78.85
CA ARG A 276 -22.54 2.85 80.25
C ARG A 276 -23.62 2.20 81.14
N PRO A 277 -23.23 1.39 82.16
CA PRO A 277 -24.18 0.87 83.13
C PRO A 277 -24.94 2.04 83.76
N GLY A 278 -26.28 1.95 83.79
CA GLY A 278 -27.09 2.97 84.46
C GLY A 278 -26.85 2.96 85.97
N ASP A 279 -27.01 4.13 86.59
CA ASP A 279 -26.87 4.27 88.04
C ASP A 279 -27.89 3.37 88.76
N ILE A 280 -27.45 2.66 89.79
CA ILE A 280 -28.31 1.74 90.53
C ILE A 280 -29.03 2.56 91.59
N ASP A 281 -30.37 2.64 91.52
CA ASP A 281 -31.15 3.30 92.58
C ASP A 281 -31.04 2.49 93.89
N GLU A 282 -30.06 2.87 94.72
CA GLU A 282 -29.76 2.26 96.02
C GLU A 282 -30.99 2.22 96.94
N GLY A 283 -31.88 3.20 96.82
CA GLY A 283 -33.09 3.33 97.62
C GLY A 283 -34.16 2.30 97.24
N HIS A 284 -34.18 1.89 95.97
CA HIS A 284 -35.10 0.87 95.47
C HIS A 284 -34.56 -0.55 95.71
N ALA A 285 -33.26 -0.77 95.48
CA ALA A 285 -32.64 -2.10 95.59
C ALA A 285 -32.55 -2.64 97.04
N CYS A 286 -32.39 -1.77 98.03
CA CYS A 286 -32.24 -2.18 99.44
C CYS A 286 -33.54 -2.10 100.27
N ARG A 287 -34.68 -1.75 99.66
CA ARG A 287 -35.92 -1.37 100.38
C ARG A 287 -36.56 -2.49 101.22
N ASN A 288 -36.26 -3.76 100.91
CA ASN A 288 -36.88 -4.94 101.53
C ASN A 288 -35.89 -5.87 102.27
N ALA A 289 -34.64 -5.45 102.52
CA ALA A 289 -33.62 -6.27 103.17
C ALA A 289 -33.75 -6.29 104.72
N ASN A 290 -34.95 -6.59 105.22
CA ASN A 290 -35.23 -6.78 106.64
C ASN A 290 -35.66 -8.23 106.89
N PHE A 291 -34.89 -8.99 107.68
CA PHE A 291 -35.23 -10.36 108.06
C PHE A 291 -35.29 -10.49 109.59
N ARG A 292 -36.26 -11.27 110.09
CA ARG A 292 -36.44 -11.56 111.52
C ARG A 292 -35.74 -12.86 111.88
N VAL A 293 -34.73 -12.79 112.73
CA VAL A 293 -34.14 -13.96 113.40
C VAL A 293 -34.48 -13.84 114.88
N LEU A 294 -35.15 -14.85 115.45
CA LEU A 294 -35.42 -14.97 116.89
C LEU A 294 -36.02 -13.69 117.53
N ARG A 295 -37.13 -13.19 116.96
CA ARG A 295 -37.97 -12.08 117.48
C ARG A 295 -37.31 -10.70 117.60
N ALA A 296 -36.05 -10.49 117.23
CA ALA A 296 -35.42 -9.17 117.12
C ALA A 296 -35.30 -8.72 115.64
N PRO A 297 -35.73 -7.50 115.27
CA PRO A 297 -35.48 -6.96 113.93
C PRO A 297 -34.02 -6.50 113.81
N ILE A 298 -33.25 -7.10 112.89
CA ILE A 298 -31.91 -6.63 112.52
C ILE A 298 -32.05 -5.95 111.14
N SER A 299 -31.81 -4.64 111.08
CA SER A 299 -31.82 -3.85 109.85
C SER A 299 -30.46 -3.92 109.16
N LEU A 300 -30.38 -4.58 108.00
CA LEU A 300 -29.18 -4.66 107.16
C LEU A 300 -29.08 -3.54 106.12
N GLY A 301 -29.97 -2.53 106.19
CA GLY A 301 -30.02 -1.45 105.19
C GLY A 301 -28.75 -0.61 105.06
N GLY A 302 -27.86 -0.61 106.07
CA GLY A 302 -26.54 0.03 105.98
C GLY A 302 -25.52 -0.83 105.22
N LEU A 303 -25.50 -2.15 105.47
CA LEU A 303 -24.60 -3.09 104.79
C LEU A 303 -24.98 -3.25 103.31
N CYS A 304 -26.29 -3.31 103.01
CA CYS A 304 -26.81 -3.38 101.64
C CYS A 304 -26.40 -2.16 100.82
N ARG A 305 -26.58 -0.94 101.35
CA ARG A 305 -26.15 0.30 100.68
C ARG A 305 -24.63 0.34 100.45
N SER A 306 -23.84 -0.06 101.43
CA SER A 306 -22.38 -0.08 101.29
C SER A 306 -21.87 -1.10 100.26
N ILE A 307 -22.56 -2.24 100.11
CA ILE A 307 -22.23 -3.25 99.08
C ILE A 307 -22.67 -2.77 97.70
N ILE A 308 -23.87 -2.17 97.55
CA ILE A 308 -24.34 -1.66 96.26
C ILE A 308 -23.45 -0.51 95.78
N SER A 309 -23.13 0.45 96.64
CA SER A 309 -22.21 1.54 96.33
C SER A 309 -20.82 1.01 95.91
N ALA A 310 -20.26 0.02 96.60
CA ALA A 310 -18.99 -0.60 96.20
C ALA A 310 -19.06 -1.36 94.86
N VAL A 311 -20.20 -2.00 94.57
CA VAL A 311 -20.44 -2.69 93.29
C VAL A 311 -20.63 -1.68 92.15
N GLU A 312 -21.32 -0.57 92.41
CA GLU A 312 -21.53 0.52 91.45
C GLU A 312 -20.23 1.27 91.13
N GLU A 313 -19.47 1.67 92.15
CA GLU A 313 -18.13 2.24 91.99
C GLU A 313 -17.19 1.27 91.25
N GLY A 314 -17.27 -0.02 91.58
CA GLY A 314 -16.51 -1.08 90.89
C GLY A 314 -16.90 -1.24 89.43
N ALA A 315 -18.20 -1.23 89.12
CA ALA A 315 -18.74 -1.35 87.77
C ALA A 315 -18.42 -0.11 86.91
N GLN A 316 -18.57 1.09 87.47
CA GLN A 316 -18.21 2.36 86.82
C GLN A 316 -16.70 2.46 86.60
N ALA A 317 -15.87 2.09 87.59
CA ALA A 317 -14.42 2.07 87.44
C ALA A 317 -13.91 1.01 86.44
N ALA A 318 -14.59 -0.13 86.34
CA ALA A 318 -14.31 -1.17 85.35
C ALA A 318 -14.71 -0.72 83.94
N PHE A 319 -15.88 -0.09 83.80
CA PHE A 319 -16.34 0.49 82.53
C PHE A 319 -15.41 1.60 82.05
N ASN A 320 -15.04 2.56 82.90
CA ASN A 320 -14.13 3.65 82.55
C ASN A 320 -12.74 3.12 82.11
N ARG A 321 -12.23 2.07 82.77
CA ARG A 321 -10.99 1.38 82.34
C ARG A 321 -11.15 0.67 80.99
N ALA A 322 -12.26 -0.03 80.77
CA ALA A 322 -12.55 -0.69 79.50
C ALA A 322 -12.71 0.32 78.35
N GLN A 323 -13.37 1.45 78.60
CA GLN A 323 -13.54 2.56 77.66
C GLN A 323 -12.20 3.19 77.30
N ALA A 324 -11.38 3.57 78.29
CA ALA A 324 -10.06 4.15 78.05
C ALA A 324 -9.14 3.22 77.25
N ASN A 325 -9.14 1.92 77.57
CA ASN A 325 -8.35 0.92 76.83
C ASN A 325 -8.85 0.72 75.40
N THR A 326 -10.18 0.74 75.18
CA THR A 326 -10.78 0.56 73.85
C THR A 326 -10.57 1.77 72.97
N VAL A 327 -10.72 2.99 73.51
CA VAL A 327 -10.41 4.25 72.81
C VAL A 327 -8.91 4.35 72.50
N SER A 328 -8.03 3.94 73.41
CA SER A 328 -6.57 3.87 73.17
C SER A 328 -6.21 2.90 72.04
N ARG A 329 -6.82 1.70 72.00
CA ARG A 329 -6.66 0.75 70.89
C ARG A 329 -7.21 1.27 69.57
N ALA A 330 -8.36 1.96 69.61
CA ALA A 330 -8.95 2.59 68.44
C ALA A 330 -8.04 3.70 67.89
N LYS A 331 -7.45 4.52 68.78
CA LYS A 331 -6.43 5.52 68.42
C LYS A 331 -5.19 4.89 67.82
N ALA A 332 -4.60 3.87 68.46
CA ALA A 332 -3.42 3.18 67.92
C ALA A 332 -3.68 2.52 66.54
N LYS A 333 -4.90 1.99 66.31
CA LYS A 333 -5.31 1.49 65.00
C LYS A 333 -5.52 2.61 63.98
N ALA A 334 -6.09 3.74 64.38
CA ALA A 334 -6.23 4.92 63.52
C ALA A 334 -4.86 5.51 63.15
N ASP A 335 -3.92 5.58 64.08
CA ASP A 335 -2.55 6.05 63.86
C ASP A 335 -1.79 5.12 62.89
N LYS A 336 -1.93 3.79 63.07
CA LYS A 336 -1.36 2.81 62.13
C LYS A 336 -1.98 2.94 60.73
N PHE A 337 -3.30 3.08 60.65
CA PHE A 337 -3.99 3.28 59.38
C PHE A 337 -3.53 4.56 58.68
N ASN A 338 -3.30 5.65 59.42
CA ASN A 338 -2.74 6.90 58.88
C ASN A 338 -1.30 6.73 58.38
N ALA A 339 -0.47 5.95 59.08
CA ALA A 339 0.90 5.67 58.64
C ALA A 339 0.91 4.83 57.35
N ASP A 340 0.11 3.77 57.30
CA ASP A 340 -0.02 2.91 56.11
C ASP A 340 -0.62 3.70 54.92
N ALA A 341 -1.60 4.58 55.18
CA ALA A 341 -2.18 5.47 54.18
C ALA A 341 -1.17 6.51 53.65
N ALA A 342 -0.28 7.04 54.52
CA ALA A 342 0.77 7.96 54.10
C ALA A 342 1.79 7.28 53.16
N THR A 343 2.18 6.04 53.46
CA THR A 343 3.04 5.24 52.57
C THR A 343 2.35 4.94 51.24
N ALA A 344 1.10 4.46 51.26
CA ALA A 344 0.33 4.20 50.04
C ALA A 344 0.12 5.46 49.18
N THR A 345 -0.05 6.63 49.82
CA THR A 345 -0.16 7.91 49.12
C THR A 345 1.17 8.32 48.51
N ALA A 346 2.30 8.12 49.20
CA ALA A 346 3.62 8.40 48.67
C ALA A 346 3.94 7.51 47.46
N ASP A 347 3.62 6.22 47.55
CA ASP A 347 3.79 5.26 46.44
C ASP A 347 2.90 5.63 45.25
N ALA A 348 1.61 5.96 45.49
CA ALA A 348 0.70 6.42 44.44
C ALA A 348 1.11 7.75 43.81
N LYS A 349 1.71 8.66 44.59
CA LYS A 349 2.22 9.95 44.10
C LYS A 349 3.48 9.77 43.24
N ALA A 350 4.27 8.74 43.48
CA ALA A 350 5.42 8.39 42.64
C ALA A 350 4.98 7.65 41.37
N ALA A 351 4.20 6.58 41.51
CA ALA A 351 3.81 5.71 40.40
C ALA A 351 2.77 6.35 39.46
N GLY A 352 1.84 7.14 39.98
CA GLY A 352 0.74 7.71 39.19
C GLY A 352 1.20 8.59 38.02
N PRO A 353 2.01 9.64 38.27
CA PRO A 353 2.57 10.46 37.20
C PRO A 353 3.45 9.68 36.22
N GLU A 354 4.21 8.69 36.70
CA GLU A 354 5.03 7.82 35.85
C GLU A 354 4.17 7.00 34.89
N THR A 355 3.13 6.31 35.39
CA THR A 355 2.20 5.56 34.53
C THR A 355 1.43 6.46 33.56
N ILE A 356 1.02 7.66 33.98
CA ILE A 356 0.39 8.64 33.09
C ILE A 356 1.38 9.05 31.99
N HIS A 357 2.64 9.34 32.34
CA HIS A 357 3.69 9.70 31.39
C HIS A 357 3.93 8.58 30.37
N GLU A 358 4.08 7.33 30.81
CA GLU A 358 4.25 6.15 29.94
C GLU A 358 3.13 6.03 28.91
N ILE A 359 1.87 6.17 29.34
CA ILE A 359 0.70 6.12 28.43
C ILE A 359 0.77 7.25 27.38
N PHE A 360 1.15 8.46 27.78
CA PHE A 360 1.27 9.57 26.85
C PHE A 360 2.50 9.48 25.95
N ASP A 361 3.59 8.85 26.40
CA ASP A 361 4.76 8.56 25.57
C ASP A 361 4.44 7.51 24.48
N ASP A 362 3.63 6.51 24.80
CA ASP A 362 3.06 5.58 23.81
C ASP A 362 2.21 6.33 22.76
N PHE A 363 1.40 7.32 23.17
CA PHE A 363 0.65 8.16 22.25
C PHE A 363 1.56 9.02 21.37
N ARG A 364 2.64 9.62 21.91
CA ARG A 364 3.63 10.38 21.12
C ARG A 364 4.30 9.49 20.09
N THR A 365 4.72 8.30 20.50
CA THR A 365 5.37 7.30 19.65
C THR A 365 4.42 6.86 18.53
N THR A 366 3.16 6.56 18.85
CA THR A 366 2.13 6.23 17.86
C THR A 366 1.89 7.38 16.87
N ALA A 367 1.75 8.61 17.37
CA ALA A 367 1.58 9.80 16.52
C ALA A 367 2.77 9.99 15.57
N LYS A 368 4.00 9.83 16.06
CA LYS A 368 5.24 9.87 15.25
C LYS A 368 5.19 8.89 14.09
N TYR A 369 4.79 7.64 14.34
CA TYR A 369 4.68 6.63 13.29
C TYR A 369 3.54 6.92 12.31
N LEU A 370 2.39 7.41 12.77
CA LEU A 370 1.28 7.81 11.90
C LEU A 370 1.68 8.96 10.96
N PHE A 371 2.37 9.98 11.45
CA PHE A 371 2.86 11.08 10.62
C PHE A 371 3.95 10.62 9.65
N LEU A 372 4.85 9.73 10.07
CA LEU A 372 5.84 9.13 9.18
C LEU A 372 5.18 8.33 8.06
N LEU A 373 4.22 7.47 8.40
CA LEU A 373 3.47 6.65 7.43
C LEU A 373 2.68 7.54 6.46
N SER A 374 2.00 8.57 6.96
CA SER A 374 1.33 9.58 6.12
C SER A 374 2.31 10.27 5.17
N GLY A 375 3.50 10.65 5.66
CA GLY A 375 4.57 11.20 4.83
C GLY A 375 4.99 10.26 3.71
N ILE A 376 5.24 8.98 4.03
CA ILE A 376 5.58 7.93 3.05
C ILE A 376 4.46 7.76 2.01
N LEU A 377 3.20 7.66 2.45
CA LEU A 377 2.04 7.54 1.57
C LEU A 377 1.89 8.76 0.65
N SER A 378 2.14 9.95 1.16
CA SER A 378 2.16 11.19 0.38
C SER A 378 3.24 11.16 -0.70
N TYR A 379 4.47 10.74 -0.36
CA TYR A 379 5.54 10.55 -1.34
C TYR A 379 5.19 9.52 -2.40
N ILE A 380 4.66 8.36 -2.02
CA ILE A 380 4.19 7.33 -2.96
C ILE A 380 3.14 7.92 -3.91
N THR A 381 2.19 8.70 -3.38
CA THR A 381 1.15 9.37 -4.16
C THR A 381 1.75 10.37 -5.16
N TYR A 382 2.75 11.16 -4.78
CA TYR A 382 3.44 12.06 -5.72
C TYR A 382 4.21 11.32 -6.81
N ILE A 383 4.89 10.21 -6.48
CA ILE A 383 5.58 9.39 -7.48
C ILE A 383 4.56 8.77 -8.45
N ILE A 384 3.44 8.28 -7.93
CA ILE A 384 2.34 7.74 -8.75
C ILE A 384 1.78 8.83 -9.67
N LEU A 385 1.50 10.03 -9.15
CA LEU A 385 1.01 11.16 -9.92
C LEU A 385 1.99 11.53 -11.04
N ALA A 386 3.28 11.63 -10.72
CA ALA A 386 4.32 11.88 -11.70
C ALA A 386 4.38 10.79 -12.77
N ALA A 387 4.36 9.51 -12.37
CA ALA A 387 4.32 8.38 -13.30
C ALA A 387 3.05 8.38 -14.18
N GLY A 388 1.91 8.76 -13.62
CA GLY A 388 0.63 8.93 -14.32
C GLY A 388 0.71 10.04 -15.37
N ILE A 389 1.29 11.19 -15.03
CA ILE A 389 1.53 12.30 -15.96
C ILE A 389 2.47 11.85 -17.10
N VAL A 390 3.60 11.21 -16.80
CA VAL A 390 4.52 10.73 -17.84
C VAL A 390 3.87 9.63 -18.70
N GLY A 391 3.08 8.74 -18.10
CA GLY A 391 2.32 7.72 -18.83
C GLY A 391 1.25 8.31 -19.73
N GLY A 392 0.49 9.29 -19.26
CA GLY A 392 -0.45 10.07 -20.06
C GLY A 392 0.25 10.77 -21.23
N LEU A 393 1.44 11.35 -20.99
CA LEU A 393 2.26 11.98 -22.04
C LEU A 393 2.61 10.98 -23.13
N ASN A 394 3.15 9.82 -22.73
CA ASN A 394 3.57 8.79 -23.66
C ASN A 394 2.38 8.20 -24.41
N LEU A 395 1.20 8.10 -23.80
CA LEU A 395 -0.01 7.65 -24.48
C LEU A 395 -0.42 8.62 -25.60
N VAL A 396 -0.53 9.90 -25.25
CA VAL A 396 -0.88 10.96 -26.21
C VAL A 396 0.14 11.02 -27.35
N LEU A 397 1.42 10.98 -27.00
CA LEU A 397 2.50 10.98 -27.97
C LEU A 397 2.48 9.73 -28.85
N GLY A 398 2.30 8.54 -28.27
CA GLY A 398 2.21 7.28 -29.00
C GLY A 398 1.03 7.28 -29.97
N ARG A 399 -0.14 7.79 -29.55
CA ARG A 399 -1.29 7.95 -30.44
C ARG A 399 -1.01 8.87 -31.61
N LEU A 400 -0.31 9.98 -31.39
CA LEU A 400 0.06 10.92 -32.45
C LEU A 400 1.17 10.36 -33.37
N LEU A 401 2.12 9.63 -32.80
CA LEU A 401 3.25 9.03 -33.52
C LEU A 401 2.81 7.90 -34.44
N PHE A 402 1.89 7.05 -33.97
CA PHE A 402 1.48 5.84 -34.67
C PHE A 402 0.22 6.02 -35.51
N ASP A 403 -0.34 7.22 -35.57
CA ASP A 403 -1.52 7.55 -36.38
C ASP A 403 -1.26 7.32 -37.88
N SER A 404 -2.08 6.54 -38.55
CA SER A 404 -1.91 6.23 -39.98
C SER A 404 -2.02 7.46 -40.90
N VAL A 405 -2.77 8.48 -40.50
CA VAL A 405 -3.05 9.68 -41.32
C VAL A 405 -2.05 10.81 -41.01
N HIS A 406 -1.82 11.07 -39.73
CA HIS A 406 -1.05 12.19 -39.21
C HIS A 406 0.37 11.82 -38.82
N SER A 407 0.72 10.53 -38.77
CA SER A 407 2.10 10.17 -38.48
C SER A 407 3.02 10.73 -39.57
N PRO A 408 4.13 11.34 -39.15
CA PRO A 408 5.13 11.79 -40.09
C PRO A 408 5.76 10.62 -40.82
N ARG A 409 5.77 10.71 -42.16
CA ARG A 409 6.25 9.66 -43.05
C ARG A 409 7.77 9.75 -43.19
N PHE A 410 8.48 8.66 -42.86
CA PHE A 410 9.91 8.53 -43.16
C PHE A 410 10.07 8.04 -44.60
N GLY A 411 10.22 8.99 -45.53
CA GLY A 411 10.31 8.69 -46.96
C GLY A 411 8.95 8.45 -47.63
N PRO A 412 8.94 7.97 -48.88
CA PRO A 412 7.74 8.03 -49.72
C PRO A 412 6.62 7.02 -49.41
N ARG A 413 6.76 6.04 -48.49
CA ARG A 413 5.84 4.88 -48.51
C ARG A 413 5.27 4.29 -47.21
N SER A 414 5.62 4.69 -45.99
CA SER A 414 4.90 4.17 -44.81
C SER A 414 4.81 5.14 -43.64
N ALA A 415 3.62 5.15 -43.02
CA ALA A 415 3.39 5.68 -41.69
C ALA A 415 4.33 5.00 -40.68
N LEU A 416 4.67 5.70 -39.60
CA LEU A 416 5.48 5.13 -38.53
C LEU A 416 4.64 4.08 -37.78
N GLY A 417 5.00 2.81 -37.88
CA GLY A 417 4.38 1.75 -37.10
C GLY A 417 5.09 1.47 -35.78
N PHE A 418 4.43 0.69 -34.93
CA PHE A 418 5.00 0.15 -33.71
C PHE A 418 5.05 -1.37 -33.77
N ARG A 419 6.06 -1.93 -33.08
CA ARG A 419 6.25 -3.38 -32.90
C ARG A 419 6.48 -3.65 -31.42
N LEU A 420 5.99 -4.79 -30.92
CA LEU A 420 6.25 -5.21 -29.53
C LEU A 420 7.65 -5.79 -29.36
N GLU A 421 8.23 -6.34 -30.43
CA GLU A 421 9.62 -6.81 -30.47
C GLU A 421 10.50 -5.88 -31.31
N ARG A 422 11.74 -5.66 -30.87
CA ARG A 422 12.75 -4.88 -31.62
C ARG A 422 13.57 -5.72 -32.61
N SER A 423 13.23 -6.99 -32.79
CA SER A 423 13.97 -7.89 -33.68
C SER A 423 13.95 -7.40 -35.13
N THR A 424 15.06 -7.58 -35.82
CA THR A 424 15.20 -7.32 -37.26
C THR A 424 14.66 -8.45 -38.12
N ALA A 425 14.33 -9.59 -37.51
CA ALA A 425 13.73 -10.71 -38.22
C ALA A 425 12.37 -10.32 -38.82
N ALA A 426 12.11 -10.81 -40.03
CA ALA A 426 10.82 -10.59 -40.68
C ALA A 426 9.69 -11.31 -39.90
N PRO A 427 8.48 -10.72 -39.84
CA PRO A 427 7.32 -11.39 -39.28
C PRO A 427 6.93 -12.58 -40.16
N SER A 428 6.48 -13.66 -39.52
CA SER A 428 6.08 -14.89 -40.20
C SER A 428 4.55 -14.98 -40.28
N ALA A 429 4.03 -15.54 -41.38
CA ALA A 429 2.60 -15.82 -41.49
C ALA A 429 2.23 -16.93 -40.48
N ILE A 430 1.10 -16.77 -39.81
CA ILE A 430 0.61 -17.72 -38.81
C ILE A 430 -0.19 -18.80 -39.54
N SER A 431 0.20 -20.06 -39.36
CA SER A 431 -0.57 -21.22 -39.82
C SER A 431 -1.67 -21.52 -38.81
N PHE A 432 -2.93 -21.55 -39.25
CA PHE A 432 -4.06 -21.83 -38.36
C PHE A 432 -5.22 -22.54 -39.06
N GLY A 433 -5.99 -23.30 -38.26
CA GLY A 433 -7.25 -23.94 -38.65
C GLY A 433 -8.39 -23.54 -37.69
N THR A 434 -9.62 -23.57 -38.17
CA THR A 434 -10.82 -23.33 -37.36
C THR A 434 -11.65 -24.59 -37.21
N HIS A 435 -12.02 -24.90 -35.97
CA HIS A 435 -12.63 -26.17 -35.62
C HIS A 435 -13.74 -25.95 -34.58
N HIS A 436 -14.80 -26.76 -34.62
CA HIS A 436 -15.75 -26.87 -33.51
C HIS A 436 -15.23 -27.82 -32.42
N GLN A 437 -14.47 -28.83 -32.85
CA GLN A 437 -13.83 -29.83 -32.01
C GLN A 437 -12.47 -30.13 -32.61
N ILE A 438 -11.45 -30.22 -31.76
CA ILE A 438 -10.08 -30.56 -32.19
C ILE A 438 -9.76 -31.97 -31.71
N ASN A 439 -9.36 -32.83 -32.64
CA ASN A 439 -8.75 -34.11 -32.35
C ASN A 439 -7.25 -33.91 -32.12
N LEU A 440 -6.81 -34.12 -30.87
CA LEU A 440 -5.44 -33.85 -30.45
C LEU A 440 -4.40 -34.80 -31.08
N ALA A 441 -4.85 -35.89 -31.73
CA ALA A 441 -3.98 -36.86 -32.38
C ALA A 441 -3.85 -36.64 -33.89
N THR A 442 -4.88 -36.15 -34.58
CA THR A 442 -4.93 -36.08 -36.05
C THR A 442 -4.85 -34.68 -36.64
N ASP A 443 -5.38 -33.67 -35.93
CA ASP A 443 -5.40 -32.29 -36.43
C ASP A 443 -4.02 -31.60 -36.39
N PRO A 444 -3.06 -31.99 -35.52
CA PRO A 444 -1.67 -31.54 -35.62
C PRO A 444 -0.98 -32.06 -36.91
N VAL A 445 -0.83 -31.21 -37.94
CA VAL A 445 -0.40 -31.64 -39.29
C VAL A 445 1.13 -31.68 -39.51
N THR A 446 1.91 -30.84 -38.81
CA THR A 446 3.20 -30.35 -39.36
C THR A 446 4.41 -30.49 -38.44
N SER A 447 4.24 -30.36 -37.12
CA SER A 447 5.28 -30.62 -36.12
C SER A 447 4.96 -31.93 -35.39
N GLY A 448 5.93 -32.85 -35.32
CA GLY A 448 5.76 -34.23 -34.84
C GLY A 448 4.86 -34.36 -33.61
N ILE A 449 4.10 -35.47 -33.54
CA ILE A 449 2.97 -35.68 -32.61
C ILE A 449 3.31 -35.17 -31.20
N ALA A 450 2.70 -34.04 -30.83
CA ALA A 450 2.77 -33.53 -29.47
C ALA A 450 2.21 -34.61 -28.52
N THR A 451 3.10 -35.24 -27.77
CA THR A 451 2.75 -36.37 -26.90
C THR A 451 1.90 -35.95 -25.71
N ASP A 452 2.00 -34.69 -25.29
CA ASP A 452 1.31 -34.15 -24.13
C ASP A 452 0.67 -32.79 -24.44
N TRP A 453 -0.57 -32.65 -23.98
CA TRP A 453 -1.38 -31.44 -24.08
C TRP A 453 -1.82 -30.97 -22.70
N TYR A 454 -1.88 -29.66 -22.53
CA TYR A 454 -2.43 -29.04 -21.33
C TYR A 454 -3.70 -28.30 -21.71
N VAL A 455 -4.83 -28.71 -21.12
CA VAL A 455 -6.18 -28.25 -21.48
C VAL A 455 -6.87 -27.61 -20.27
N VAL A 456 -7.50 -26.45 -20.45
CA VAL A 456 -8.27 -25.76 -19.38
C VAL A 456 -9.40 -26.67 -18.87
N PHE A 457 -9.69 -26.62 -17.57
CA PHE A 457 -10.72 -27.48 -16.95
C PHE A 457 -12.11 -27.33 -17.55
N GLN A 458 -12.47 -26.11 -17.96
CA GLN A 458 -13.77 -25.77 -18.55
C GLN A 458 -13.98 -26.34 -19.96
N ALA A 459 -12.92 -26.81 -20.63
CA ALA A 459 -13.06 -27.46 -21.93
C ALA A 459 -13.78 -28.80 -21.79
N MET A 460 -14.69 -29.09 -22.72
CA MET A 460 -15.26 -30.41 -22.88
C MET A 460 -14.22 -31.33 -23.51
N ARG A 461 -14.13 -32.58 -23.01
CA ARG A 461 -13.12 -33.55 -23.40
C ARG A 461 -13.79 -34.90 -23.61
N VAL A 462 -13.54 -35.54 -24.76
CA VAL A 462 -14.11 -36.86 -25.11
C VAL A 462 -13.02 -37.75 -25.70
N GLY A 463 -13.04 -39.04 -25.40
CA GLY A 463 -12.08 -40.01 -25.95
C GLY A 463 -11.22 -40.69 -24.88
N ALA A 464 -10.30 -41.54 -25.30
CA ALA A 464 -9.39 -42.24 -24.40
C ALA A 464 -8.27 -41.31 -23.90
N GLY A 465 -7.89 -41.44 -22.63
CA GLY A 465 -6.82 -40.65 -22.02
C GLY A 465 -7.23 -39.23 -21.60
N THR A 466 -8.50 -38.85 -21.73
CA THR A 466 -9.04 -37.54 -21.34
C THR A 466 -9.45 -37.45 -19.87
N HIS A 467 -9.16 -38.47 -19.05
CA HIS A 467 -9.44 -38.45 -17.62
C HIS A 467 -8.68 -37.28 -16.96
N MET A 468 -9.31 -36.67 -15.95
CA MET A 468 -8.79 -35.45 -15.34
C MET A 468 -7.48 -35.71 -14.58
N ARG A 469 -6.33 -35.47 -15.23
CA ARG A 469 -5.01 -35.39 -14.59
C ARG A 469 -4.66 -33.94 -14.34
N THR A 470 -4.99 -33.43 -13.16
CA THR A 470 -4.62 -32.09 -12.73
C THR A 470 -3.11 -31.91 -12.78
N SER A 471 -2.66 -30.84 -13.44
CA SER A 471 -1.25 -30.50 -13.61
C SER A 471 -1.05 -29.00 -13.58
N VAL A 472 0.16 -28.59 -13.16
CA VAL A 472 0.61 -27.20 -13.24
C VAL A 472 1.65 -27.12 -14.37
N PRO A 473 1.27 -26.90 -15.64
CA PRO A 473 2.25 -26.81 -16.70
C PRO A 473 3.14 -25.60 -16.46
N LYS A 474 4.46 -25.80 -16.49
CA LYS A 474 5.47 -24.72 -16.39
C LYS A 474 5.13 -23.73 -15.26
N PRO A 475 5.23 -24.12 -13.97
CA PRO A 475 4.62 -23.42 -12.82
C PRO A 475 5.01 -21.95 -12.66
N PHE A 476 6.19 -21.57 -13.13
CA PHE A 476 6.69 -20.19 -13.07
C PHE A 476 6.36 -19.37 -14.34
N SER A 477 5.90 -20.03 -15.39
CA SER A 477 5.51 -19.38 -16.64
C SER A 477 4.10 -18.81 -16.54
N LEU A 478 3.96 -17.52 -16.90
CA LEU A 478 2.67 -16.83 -16.95
C LEU A 478 1.89 -16.94 -15.62
N PHE A 479 2.59 -17.01 -14.49
CA PHE A 479 2.00 -17.28 -13.18
C PHE A 479 0.81 -16.35 -12.88
N PHE A 480 1.04 -15.03 -12.89
CA PHE A 480 0.01 -14.05 -12.55
C PHE A 480 -1.15 -14.02 -13.54
N SER A 481 -0.88 -14.08 -14.85
CA SER A 481 -1.93 -14.06 -15.86
C SER A 481 -2.77 -15.33 -15.84
N ARG A 482 -2.16 -16.50 -15.62
CA ARG A 482 -2.88 -17.77 -15.48
C ARG A 482 -3.66 -17.83 -14.19
N PHE A 483 -3.11 -17.34 -13.08
CA PHE A 483 -3.82 -17.29 -11.81
C PHE A 483 -5.05 -16.37 -11.91
N ALA A 484 -4.89 -15.16 -12.43
CA ALA A 484 -5.96 -14.17 -12.56
C ALA A 484 -7.14 -14.65 -13.43
N VAL A 485 -6.88 -15.49 -14.43
CA VAL A 485 -7.90 -16.05 -15.33
C VAL A 485 -8.36 -17.45 -14.89
N GLY A 486 -7.83 -18.00 -13.79
CA GLY A 486 -8.19 -19.35 -13.32
C GLY A 486 -7.66 -20.49 -14.21
N LYS A 487 -6.58 -20.24 -14.97
CA LYS A 487 -5.92 -21.21 -15.88
C LYS A 487 -4.58 -21.72 -15.35
N TYR A 488 -4.33 -21.57 -14.05
CA TYR A 488 -3.10 -22.03 -13.41
C TYR A 488 -3.02 -23.56 -13.29
N LEU A 489 -4.15 -24.19 -13.02
CA LEU A 489 -4.32 -25.64 -13.03
C LEU A 489 -4.99 -26.06 -14.34
N MET A 490 -4.46 -27.09 -14.98
CA MET A 490 -4.92 -27.59 -16.27
C MET A 490 -4.89 -29.12 -16.29
N THR A 491 -5.73 -29.73 -17.13
CA THR A 491 -5.71 -31.18 -17.36
C THR A 491 -4.59 -31.53 -18.33
N ARG A 492 -3.70 -32.45 -17.94
CA ARG A 492 -2.72 -33.04 -18.84
C ARG A 492 -3.33 -34.23 -19.59
N ILE A 493 -3.35 -34.17 -20.90
CA ILE A 493 -3.79 -35.25 -21.78
C ILE A 493 -2.57 -35.78 -22.52
N THR A 494 -2.25 -37.06 -22.34
CA THR A 494 -1.17 -37.73 -23.06
C THR A 494 -1.76 -38.44 -24.27
N VAL A 495 -1.35 -38.03 -25.47
CA VAL A 495 -1.85 -38.60 -26.74
C VAL A 495 -1.01 -39.83 -27.07
N ASN A 496 -1.67 -40.99 -27.15
CA ASN A 496 -1.05 -42.23 -27.55
C ASN A 496 -1.48 -42.59 -28.98
N SER A 497 -0.52 -42.64 -29.90
CA SER A 497 -0.74 -42.96 -31.31
C SER A 497 -1.22 -44.39 -31.56
N ALA A 498 -1.08 -45.30 -30.58
CA ALA A 498 -1.55 -46.68 -30.67
C ALA A 498 -3.07 -46.84 -30.48
N ILE A 499 -3.78 -45.77 -30.08
CA ILE A 499 -5.23 -45.82 -29.84
C ILE A 499 -5.98 -45.76 -31.19
N PRO A 500 -7.03 -46.55 -31.42
CA PRO A 500 -7.87 -46.44 -32.62
C PRO A 500 -8.46 -45.03 -32.78
N ALA A 501 -8.57 -44.53 -34.01
CA ALA A 501 -8.99 -43.16 -34.32
C ALA A 501 -10.32 -42.74 -33.66
N VAL A 502 -11.27 -43.68 -33.52
CA VAL A 502 -12.58 -43.46 -32.89
C VAL A 502 -12.47 -43.07 -31.41
N HIS A 503 -11.37 -43.45 -30.75
CA HIS A 503 -11.12 -43.17 -29.34
C HIS A 503 -10.07 -42.10 -29.12
N HIS A 504 -9.67 -41.35 -30.16
CA HIS A 504 -8.70 -40.29 -29.98
C HIS A 504 -9.24 -39.19 -29.07
N PRO A 505 -8.38 -38.61 -28.21
CA PRO A 505 -8.78 -37.54 -27.34
C PRO A 505 -9.14 -36.30 -28.16
N THR A 506 -10.35 -35.81 -27.94
CA THR A 506 -10.89 -34.63 -28.58
C THR A 506 -11.25 -33.58 -27.54
N ILE A 507 -11.08 -32.32 -27.91
CA ILE A 507 -11.46 -31.17 -27.08
C ILE A 507 -12.46 -30.30 -27.82
N SER A 508 -13.42 -29.76 -27.09
CA SER A 508 -14.37 -28.75 -27.57
C SER A 508 -14.59 -27.70 -26.47
N SER A 509 -15.10 -26.53 -26.87
CA SER A 509 -15.54 -25.51 -25.93
C SER A 509 -17.06 -25.60 -25.76
N PRO A 510 -17.62 -25.35 -24.56
CA PRO A 510 -19.06 -25.22 -24.40
C PRO A 510 -19.61 -24.03 -25.22
N GLY A 511 -20.84 -24.18 -25.74
CA GLY A 511 -21.52 -23.18 -26.56
C GLY A 511 -21.08 -23.18 -28.03
N ASP A 512 -21.41 -22.10 -28.75
CA ASP A 512 -21.11 -21.92 -30.18
C ASP A 512 -19.70 -21.36 -30.44
N LEU A 513 -18.79 -21.48 -29.47
CA LEU A 513 -17.43 -20.97 -29.56
C LEU A 513 -16.60 -21.81 -30.54
N LYS A 514 -15.88 -21.14 -31.43
CA LYS A 514 -14.95 -21.80 -32.35
C LYS A 514 -13.57 -21.94 -31.72
N LEU A 515 -12.88 -23.02 -32.05
CA LEU A 515 -11.51 -23.27 -31.67
C LEU A 515 -10.58 -22.91 -32.81
N VAL A 516 -9.57 -22.09 -32.52
CA VAL A 516 -8.52 -21.72 -33.47
C VAL A 516 -7.27 -22.49 -33.09
N LEU A 517 -6.92 -23.50 -33.89
CA LEU A 517 -5.71 -24.28 -33.74
C LEU A 517 -4.58 -23.58 -34.49
N ILE A 518 -3.52 -23.21 -33.78
CA ILE A 518 -2.36 -22.48 -34.32
C ILE A 518 -1.14 -23.38 -34.26
N ASP A 519 -0.47 -23.55 -35.39
CA ASP A 519 0.82 -24.24 -35.49
C ASP A 519 1.96 -23.21 -35.40
N LEU A 520 2.80 -23.35 -34.38
CA LEU A 520 3.95 -22.50 -34.12
C LEU A 520 5.22 -23.16 -34.65
N ALA A 521 5.90 -22.47 -35.56
CA ALA A 521 7.22 -22.86 -36.03
C ALA A 521 8.30 -22.61 -34.96
N GLU A 522 9.47 -23.23 -35.14
CA GLU A 522 10.62 -22.99 -34.27
C GLU A 522 11.04 -21.51 -34.29
N GLY A 523 11.19 -20.91 -33.10
CA GLY A 523 11.57 -19.50 -32.96
C GLY A 523 10.47 -18.49 -33.33
N GLN A 524 9.25 -18.96 -33.65
CA GLN A 524 8.08 -18.11 -33.81
C GLN A 524 7.53 -17.71 -32.44
N GLU A 525 7.24 -16.43 -32.26
CA GLU A 525 6.67 -15.88 -31.03
C GLU A 525 5.26 -15.34 -31.30
N LEU A 526 4.26 -15.98 -30.70
CA LEU A 526 2.86 -15.63 -30.83
C LEU A 526 2.39 -14.89 -29.58
N VAL A 527 1.88 -13.68 -29.78
CA VAL A 527 1.20 -12.89 -28.75
C VAL A 527 -0.27 -13.25 -28.73
N PHE A 528 -0.83 -13.51 -27.54
CA PHE A 528 -2.24 -13.84 -27.36
C PHE A 528 -2.75 -13.37 -25.99
N ARG A 529 -4.07 -13.36 -25.81
CA ARG A 529 -4.69 -13.08 -24.50
C ARG A 529 -4.87 -14.36 -23.70
N MET A 530 -4.49 -14.32 -22.42
CA MET A 530 -4.65 -15.49 -21.54
C MET A 530 -6.13 -15.91 -21.38
N SER A 531 -7.08 -14.97 -21.47
CA SER A 531 -8.52 -15.25 -21.50
C SER A 531 -8.94 -16.19 -22.62
N ASP A 532 -8.20 -16.18 -23.73
CA ASP A 532 -8.59 -16.88 -24.96
C ASP A 532 -7.89 -18.25 -25.05
N LEU A 533 -6.90 -18.54 -24.20
CA LEU A 533 -6.17 -19.81 -24.21
C LEU A 533 -7.05 -20.99 -23.77
N LEU A 534 -7.27 -21.99 -24.62
CA LEU A 534 -7.97 -23.23 -24.26
C LEU A 534 -6.99 -24.38 -23.98
N ALA A 535 -6.00 -24.54 -24.85
CA ALA A 535 -5.02 -25.62 -24.74
C ALA A 535 -3.68 -25.26 -25.38
N PHE A 536 -2.62 -25.98 -25.02
CA PHE A 536 -1.33 -25.91 -25.70
C PHE A 536 -0.56 -27.23 -25.56
N SER A 537 0.33 -27.51 -26.52
CA SER A 537 1.23 -28.67 -26.47
C SER A 537 2.40 -28.45 -25.51
N SER A 538 2.97 -29.54 -24.99
CA SER A 538 4.08 -29.48 -24.02
C SER A 538 5.34 -28.80 -24.55
N SER A 539 5.57 -28.86 -25.86
CA SER A 539 6.68 -28.24 -26.56
C SER A 539 6.62 -26.71 -26.56
N VAL A 540 5.44 -26.10 -26.51
CA VAL A 540 5.27 -24.63 -26.58
C VAL A 540 5.80 -23.96 -25.32
N GLY A 541 6.84 -23.15 -25.46
CA GLY A 541 7.32 -22.23 -24.44
C GLY A 541 6.25 -21.19 -24.15
N LEU A 542 5.94 -20.96 -22.88
CA LEU A 542 5.07 -19.87 -22.47
C LEU A 542 5.90 -18.86 -21.69
N SER A 543 5.69 -17.57 -21.93
CA SER A 543 6.35 -16.52 -21.15
C SER A 543 5.45 -15.29 -21.00
N SER A 544 5.58 -14.62 -19.86
CA SER A 544 4.98 -13.31 -19.64
C SER A 544 6.02 -12.26 -19.96
N VAL A 545 5.70 -11.33 -20.84
CA VAL A 545 6.56 -10.17 -21.10
C VAL A 545 5.97 -8.97 -20.40
N TYR A 546 6.76 -8.39 -19.49
CA TYR A 546 6.45 -7.11 -18.86
C TYR A 546 6.99 -5.97 -19.73
N THR A 547 6.14 -4.99 -20.03
CA THR A 547 6.55 -3.76 -20.69
C THR A 547 5.61 -2.62 -20.28
N ALA A 548 6.17 -1.42 -20.21
CA ALA A 548 5.39 -0.20 -20.04
C ALA A 548 5.14 0.49 -21.40
N HIS A 549 5.50 -0.13 -22.51
CA HIS A 549 5.41 0.46 -23.85
C HIS A 549 3.95 0.79 -24.20
N VAL A 550 3.70 2.00 -24.68
CA VAL A 550 2.36 2.47 -25.07
C VAL A 550 1.63 1.52 -26.03
N ALA A 551 2.38 0.81 -26.89
CA ALA A 551 1.87 -0.17 -27.84
C ALA A 551 1.01 -1.27 -27.17
N THR A 552 1.41 -1.79 -26.00
CA THR A 552 0.63 -2.83 -25.33
C THR A 552 -0.69 -2.28 -24.78
N HIS A 553 -0.70 -1.04 -24.32
CA HIS A 553 -1.93 -0.37 -23.92
C HIS A 553 -2.87 -0.11 -25.10
N LEU A 554 -2.33 0.31 -26.26
CA LEU A 554 -3.08 0.50 -27.49
C LEU A 554 -3.66 -0.81 -28.03
N LEU A 555 -2.95 -1.93 -27.84
CA LEU A 555 -3.42 -3.28 -28.20
C LEU A 555 -4.37 -3.90 -27.16
N GLY A 556 -4.64 -3.21 -26.05
CA GLY A 556 -5.51 -3.70 -24.98
C GLY A 556 -4.94 -4.89 -24.20
N LEU A 557 -3.61 -5.03 -24.18
CA LEU A 557 -2.90 -6.09 -23.46
C LEU A 557 -2.55 -5.74 -22.02
N GLY A 558 -2.48 -4.45 -21.68
CA GLY A 558 -1.99 -3.98 -20.38
C GLY A 558 -0.46 -4.05 -20.29
N SER A 559 0.08 -4.13 -19.06
CA SER A 559 1.54 -4.14 -18.83
C SER A 559 2.18 -5.53 -18.95
N PHE A 560 1.37 -6.58 -18.89
CA PHE A 560 1.82 -7.97 -19.03
C PHE A 560 1.07 -8.62 -20.16
N TYR A 561 1.79 -9.11 -21.17
CA TYR A 561 1.20 -9.88 -22.25
C TYR A 561 1.78 -11.29 -22.32
N SER A 562 0.98 -12.20 -22.87
CA SER A 562 1.34 -13.61 -22.98
C SER A 562 1.99 -13.87 -24.33
N VAL A 563 3.13 -14.55 -24.32
CA VAL A 563 3.85 -14.99 -25.51
C VAL A 563 3.98 -16.50 -25.48
N ALA A 564 3.59 -17.15 -26.57
CA ALA A 564 3.85 -18.54 -26.85
C ALA A 564 5.02 -18.62 -27.85
N THR A 565 6.00 -19.47 -27.56
CA THR A 565 7.19 -19.68 -28.37
C THR A 565 7.21 -21.13 -28.85
N GLY A 566 7.28 -21.32 -30.17
CA GLY A 566 7.30 -22.63 -30.80
C GLY A 566 8.66 -23.36 -30.71
N PRO A 567 8.72 -24.64 -31.14
CA PRO A 567 7.69 -25.31 -31.95
C PRO A 567 6.54 -25.93 -31.15
N GLY A 568 5.34 -26.00 -31.74
CA GLY A 568 4.19 -26.73 -31.17
C GLY A 568 2.83 -26.08 -31.47
N TYR A 569 1.81 -26.44 -30.71
CA TYR A 569 0.43 -26.02 -30.99
C TYR A 569 -0.19 -25.22 -29.85
N VAL A 570 -0.92 -24.17 -30.21
CA VAL A 570 -1.74 -23.37 -29.28
C VAL A 570 -3.18 -23.37 -29.77
N VAL A 571 -4.12 -23.59 -28.87
CA VAL A 571 -5.56 -23.55 -29.15
C VAL A 571 -6.17 -22.37 -28.43
N LEU A 572 -6.78 -21.47 -29.20
CA LEU A 572 -7.50 -20.31 -28.69
C LEU A 572 -9.01 -20.45 -28.92
N THR A 573 -9.82 -19.89 -28.03
CA THR A 573 -11.28 -19.75 -28.22
C THR A 573 -11.60 -18.46 -28.94
N SER A 574 -12.50 -18.56 -29.92
CA SER A 574 -13.09 -17.44 -30.64
C SER A 574 -14.58 -17.33 -30.31
N GLU A 575 -15.04 -16.11 -30.07
CA GLU A 575 -16.44 -15.77 -29.82
C GLU A 575 -17.25 -15.62 -31.12
N GLY A 576 -16.58 -15.38 -32.24
CA GLY A 576 -17.23 -15.10 -33.51
C GLY A 576 -17.41 -16.29 -34.45
N GLN A 577 -18.36 -16.10 -35.38
CA GLN A 577 -18.59 -17.05 -36.47
C GLN A 577 -17.49 -17.00 -37.54
N GLN A 578 -16.72 -15.91 -37.64
CA GLN A 578 -15.70 -15.73 -38.66
C GLN A 578 -14.37 -15.30 -38.02
N THR A 579 -13.39 -16.19 -38.06
CA THR A 579 -11.98 -15.83 -37.82
C THR A 579 -11.24 -15.81 -39.14
N ARG A 580 -10.41 -14.80 -39.36
CA ARG A 580 -9.60 -14.72 -40.58
C ARG A 580 -8.22 -14.14 -40.31
N ALA A 581 -7.32 -14.39 -41.25
CA ALA A 581 -6.04 -13.70 -41.31
C ALA A 581 -6.26 -12.19 -41.52
N LEU A 582 -5.55 -11.36 -40.75
CA LEU A 582 -5.51 -9.92 -40.96
C LEU A 582 -4.85 -9.64 -42.33
N THR A 583 -5.59 -8.95 -43.19
CA THR A 583 -5.08 -8.45 -44.47
C THR A 583 -4.40 -7.10 -44.25
N ARG A 584 -3.41 -6.81 -45.10
CA ARG A 584 -2.67 -5.54 -45.03
C ARG A 584 -3.63 -4.36 -45.23
N ASN A 585 -3.43 -3.31 -44.44
CA ASN A 585 -4.25 -2.09 -44.43
C ASN A 585 -5.70 -2.26 -43.94
N LEU A 586 -6.09 -3.44 -43.46
CA LEU A 586 -7.39 -3.60 -42.80
C LEU A 586 -7.33 -2.98 -41.40
N SER A 587 -8.25 -2.07 -41.12
CA SER A 587 -8.42 -1.45 -39.80
C SER A 587 -9.36 -2.28 -38.95
N VAL A 588 -8.89 -2.75 -37.81
CA VAL A 588 -9.69 -3.59 -36.89
C VAL A 588 -9.61 -3.07 -35.46
N PRO A 589 -10.65 -3.21 -34.63
CA PRO A 589 -10.54 -2.95 -33.21
C PRO A 589 -9.47 -3.85 -32.57
N PRO A 590 -8.63 -3.35 -31.63
CA PRO A 590 -7.62 -4.17 -30.97
C PRO A 590 -8.21 -5.40 -30.26
N VAL A 591 -9.42 -5.27 -29.71
CA VAL A 591 -10.13 -6.37 -29.04
C VAL A 591 -10.43 -7.54 -29.96
N SER A 592 -10.60 -7.28 -31.26
CA SER A 592 -10.83 -8.30 -32.30
C SER A 592 -9.55 -9.04 -32.69
N LEU A 593 -8.35 -8.55 -32.34
CA LEU A 593 -7.12 -9.33 -32.53
C LEU A 593 -7.12 -10.53 -31.59
N LEU A 594 -7.23 -11.75 -32.11
CA LEU A 594 -7.17 -12.97 -31.30
C LEU A 594 -5.72 -13.27 -30.88
N CYS A 595 -4.82 -13.23 -31.87
CA CYS A 595 -3.38 -13.41 -31.69
C CYS A 595 -2.60 -12.85 -32.88
N TRP A 596 -1.30 -12.65 -32.71
CA TRP A 596 -0.41 -12.17 -33.78
C TRP A 596 1.05 -12.54 -33.52
N ASP A 597 1.87 -12.53 -34.57
CA ASP A 597 3.32 -12.68 -34.46
C ASP A 597 3.87 -11.43 -33.78
N ARG A 598 4.70 -11.58 -32.74
CA ARG A 598 5.22 -10.47 -31.93
C ARG A 598 5.97 -9.40 -32.74
N ARG A 599 6.50 -9.78 -33.91
CA ARG A 599 7.25 -8.91 -34.85
C ARG A 599 6.33 -8.12 -35.78
N THR A 600 5.03 -8.38 -35.75
CA THR A 600 4.02 -7.67 -36.54
C THR A 600 4.05 -6.18 -36.21
N GLU A 601 4.01 -5.38 -37.26
CA GLU A 601 3.98 -3.92 -37.20
C GLU A 601 2.58 -3.39 -37.41
N PHE A 602 2.14 -2.55 -36.47
CA PHE A 602 0.82 -1.93 -36.49
C PHE A 602 0.94 -0.41 -36.59
N THR A 603 -0.04 0.21 -37.23
CA THR A 603 -0.36 1.64 -37.08
C THR A 603 -1.75 1.78 -36.48
N LEU A 604 -2.11 2.99 -36.08
CA LEU A 604 -3.42 3.30 -35.52
C LEU A 604 -4.31 3.96 -36.57
N GLY A 605 -5.55 3.52 -36.67
CA GLY A 605 -6.65 4.25 -37.27
C GLY A 605 -7.52 4.83 -36.16
N GLN A 606 -7.50 6.15 -35.96
CA GLN A 606 -8.30 6.80 -34.93
C GLN A 606 -8.99 8.04 -35.49
N GLU A 607 -10.13 8.35 -34.89
CA GLU A 607 -10.83 9.60 -35.13
C GLU A 607 -10.19 10.70 -34.28
N MET A 608 -9.79 11.81 -34.92
CA MET A 608 -9.09 12.92 -34.24
C MET A 608 -10.04 13.94 -33.59
N SER A 609 -11.33 13.62 -33.49
CA SER A 609 -12.30 14.44 -32.77
C SER A 609 -12.07 14.31 -31.26
N PHE A 610 -12.43 15.33 -30.50
CA PHE A 610 -12.31 15.32 -29.04
C PHE A 610 -12.96 14.07 -28.42
N SER A 611 -14.20 13.77 -28.84
CA SER A 611 -14.93 12.60 -28.38
C SER A 611 -14.33 11.30 -28.89
N GLY A 612 -13.94 11.24 -30.17
CA GLY A 612 -13.35 10.04 -30.76
C GLY A 612 -12.04 9.64 -30.08
N MET A 613 -11.20 10.60 -29.72
CA MET A 613 -9.93 10.30 -29.06
C MET A 613 -10.14 9.79 -27.63
N TRP A 614 -11.11 10.30 -26.88
CA TRP A 614 -11.28 9.96 -25.46
C TRP A 614 -12.19 8.76 -25.21
N PHE A 615 -13.23 8.61 -26.03
CA PHE A 615 -14.27 7.61 -25.83
C PHE A 615 -14.17 6.44 -26.81
N ASN A 616 -13.49 6.58 -27.96
CA ASN A 616 -13.33 5.48 -28.90
C ASN A 616 -11.94 4.84 -28.76
N ASP A 617 -11.91 3.52 -28.82
CA ASP A 617 -10.65 2.79 -28.93
C ASP A 617 -10.05 3.03 -30.32
N PRO A 618 -8.73 3.31 -30.43
CA PRO A 618 -8.09 3.39 -31.72
C PRO A 618 -8.14 2.02 -32.38
N SER A 619 -8.55 1.96 -33.63
CA SER A 619 -8.38 0.76 -34.44
C SER A 619 -6.91 0.57 -34.80
N VAL A 620 -6.51 -0.67 -35.06
CA VAL A 620 -5.16 -1.03 -35.47
C VAL A 620 -5.17 -1.46 -36.92
N VAL A 621 -4.14 -1.04 -37.65
CA VAL A 621 -3.94 -1.34 -39.07
C VAL A 621 -2.66 -2.16 -39.21
N GLY A 622 -2.78 -3.37 -39.77
CA GLY A 622 -1.63 -4.22 -40.03
C GLY A 622 -0.79 -3.70 -41.20
N ASN A 623 0.48 -3.35 -40.93
CA ASN A 623 1.41 -2.89 -41.97
C ASN A 623 2.32 -4.00 -42.50
N SER A 624 2.40 -5.13 -41.80
CA SER A 624 3.19 -6.30 -42.16
C SER A 624 2.59 -7.13 -43.28
N VAL A 625 3.26 -8.23 -43.63
CA VAL A 625 2.77 -9.23 -44.58
C VAL A 625 1.41 -9.77 -44.12
N SER A 626 0.52 -10.06 -45.06
CA SER A 626 -0.80 -10.63 -44.78
C SER A 626 -0.67 -11.94 -43.99
N GLY A 627 -1.57 -12.16 -43.03
CA GLY A 627 -1.58 -13.39 -42.22
C GLY A 627 -0.62 -13.42 -41.02
N THR A 628 -0.03 -12.28 -40.67
CA THR A 628 0.80 -12.13 -39.46
C THR A 628 -0.01 -11.94 -38.18
N ALA A 629 -1.33 -11.73 -38.31
CA ALA A 629 -2.28 -11.65 -37.20
C ALA A 629 -3.59 -12.37 -37.56
N ILE A 630 -4.30 -12.85 -36.55
CA ILE A 630 -5.62 -13.48 -36.68
C ILE A 630 -6.65 -12.59 -35.97
N ILE A 631 -7.76 -12.34 -36.66
CA ILE A 631 -8.88 -11.56 -36.12
C ILE A 631 -10.10 -12.43 -35.88
N ASP A 632 -10.86 -12.08 -34.85
CA ASP A 632 -12.18 -12.58 -34.53
C ASP A 632 -13.20 -11.45 -34.73
N GLU A 633 -14.04 -11.57 -35.75
CA GLU A 633 -14.99 -10.53 -36.13
C GLU A 633 -16.27 -10.52 -35.30
N GLY A 634 -16.62 -11.65 -34.67
CA GLY A 634 -17.85 -11.74 -33.89
C GLY A 634 -17.67 -11.31 -32.43
N ARG A 635 -16.44 -11.05 -32.01
CA ARG A 635 -16.16 -10.48 -30.69
C ARG A 635 -16.76 -9.09 -30.60
N ALA A 636 -17.72 -8.91 -29.68
CA ALA A 636 -18.44 -7.66 -29.50
C ALA A 636 -17.48 -6.48 -29.36
N SER A 637 -17.60 -5.50 -30.27
CA SER A 637 -16.78 -4.31 -30.28
C SER A 637 -17.21 -3.39 -29.13
N GLY A 638 -16.64 -3.58 -27.95
CA GLY A 638 -16.69 -2.53 -26.95
C GLY A 638 -16.73 -3.02 -25.51
N PRO A 639 -15.84 -2.53 -24.65
CA PRO A 639 -16.16 -2.41 -23.24
C PRO A 639 -17.46 -1.60 -23.06
N GLY A 640 -18.34 -1.95 -22.10
CA GLY A 640 -19.44 -1.05 -21.73
C GLY A 640 -18.94 0.35 -21.35
N LEU A 641 -19.81 1.37 -21.35
CA LEU A 641 -19.49 2.78 -21.02
C LEU A 641 -18.66 2.90 -19.73
N LEU A 642 -18.99 2.12 -18.69
CA LEU A 642 -18.25 2.06 -17.43
C LEU A 642 -16.78 1.69 -17.59
N ARG A 643 -16.44 0.78 -18.52
CA ARG A 643 -15.06 0.37 -18.75
C ARG A 643 -14.30 1.38 -19.62
N HIS A 644 -14.99 2.19 -20.42
CA HIS A 644 -14.40 3.38 -21.06
C HIS A 644 -14.11 4.47 -20.02
N ILE A 645 -15.05 4.78 -19.13
CA ILE A 645 -14.86 5.71 -18.02
C ILE A 645 -13.73 5.23 -17.11
N TRP A 646 -13.70 3.94 -16.77
CA TRP A 646 -12.60 3.35 -15.99
C TRP A 646 -11.25 3.45 -16.71
N ARG A 647 -11.20 3.25 -18.04
CA ARG A 647 -9.96 3.43 -18.81
C ARG A 647 -9.48 4.87 -18.83
N VAL A 648 -10.37 5.86 -18.77
CA VAL A 648 -10.00 7.27 -18.62
C VAL A 648 -9.53 7.53 -17.17
N ALA A 649 -10.30 7.04 -16.20
CA ALA A 649 -10.06 7.22 -14.78
C ALA A 649 -8.78 6.51 -14.29
N ARG A 650 -8.40 5.35 -14.84
CA ARG A 650 -7.13 4.69 -14.47
C ARG A 650 -5.94 5.59 -14.74
N TYR A 651 -5.99 6.47 -15.74
CA TYR A 651 -4.90 7.43 -15.96
C TYR A 651 -4.80 8.50 -14.85
N LEU A 652 -5.85 8.69 -14.05
CA LEU A 652 -5.87 9.55 -12.85
C LEU A 652 -5.51 8.78 -11.57
N PHE A 653 -5.92 7.51 -11.46
CA PHE A 653 -5.82 6.76 -10.21
C PHE A 653 -4.63 5.78 -10.13
N MET A 654 -4.10 5.28 -11.25
CA MET A 654 -2.83 4.53 -11.41
C MET A 654 -2.81 3.75 -12.74
N PRO A 655 -1.64 3.49 -13.34
CA PRO A 655 -1.53 2.72 -14.57
C PRO A 655 -1.61 1.20 -14.28
N PHE A 656 -2.82 0.66 -14.14
CA PHE A 656 -3.06 -0.78 -14.22
C PHE A 656 -4.20 -1.07 -15.21
#